data_AF-A0A9P8G4A0-F1
#
_entry.id   AF-A0A9P8G4A0-F1
#
_cell.length_a   1.000
_cell.length_b   1.000
_cell.length_c   1.000
_cell.angle_alpha   90.00
_cell.angle_beta   90.00
_cell.angle_gamma   90.00
#
_symmetry.space_group_name_H-M   'P 1'
#
loop_
_entity.id
_entity.type
_entity.pdbx_description
1 polymer ?
#
loop_
_entity_poly.entity_id
_entity_poly.type
_entity_poly.pdbx_seq_one_letter_code
_entity_poly.pdbx_strand_id
1 'polypeptide(L)'
;MDNHAAPQTNGLKPDLPTMASTATAQPTTLANGYSNGTTHEEEKALPPELEHWAHTYVPMGTLLERMAQQCYFDLGEVIEQMADLNIGTPQTNGASTAAPDASKASVDKKLRLMNFANTQQARFIKALVLSDWARNMGDMNKLIELRMWLTQQDEASTQVGDAIMHMKHNMIGAKMPNPNIQGALELLSTSKAPWLPDLGYIAPKPLSAQKLLKTLRDMNFVLSVRLNLHEQLPSHFCNYSIANGRATFVVPNEFELDLAVTDEDTTSPFYFIDIRFLFSDAPPLADGPARAHLEGKVNQLLQAEGLNAAYDFLHGFVLTHKITLLRIQAADLARTRWTECLNVEPVHRSLIIQYWTGQPGGKSWIEIGIIKGHKAQDSDRPHTPARLNVRWFRAGKEIPDTTFDIDPANPSMEHILNQVTAAHMTVRLETIRSQLLAISPSDSALDINVKVSTTDPNACALTMKLGKNGLVTTLRIIPVNGDISISPVSAASIDVEGRLNSDPTIDAAQILSYLNCKLVQDQITRKALQGGWLLMPTTQQGDANKIFAEQIIRRTTFTRHGWGEDWAICLTISLQGVKWWIVRLASTSPTPRIINTAETLSILPSTKSFDRHTLMLIESRAVAQVSLSNISSQLRQAKICHEIRHVSPAASQTNITASPLSSSTTTAVIGIKFEDCMQPSSLPERKLWKPWCGSTMILTHHGVDETAKDAVKVVHVLKTTLTPQTAEILAPLAGKGTSSQDIVFAANGILALQLRTHFGIDLLAAIKSKLRRVERLASCLAAITKRNFAVEKVAVTGLVFRYSAAPQVLKAGILFSDHATQPMQLRFAAEDATNPHRRVQPLLQNLLLAPPGTLSMMEEKSRVERLFDTLYTTTPLLSACATIEAKDPAAKSSRLAIRTLAHLRIVYSSPLPSLTLNIEATRKEGKNLWSFTILKDSTPEYDKALDLLQQVWQNKDLDGVKGFRTGIVAEVQAVEKILLDFDAVVRGQGGDDGHEVVVLD
;
A
#
# COMPACT_ATOMS: atom_id res chain seq x y z
N MET A 1 18.75 -110.18 -19.06
CA MET A 1 18.07 -110.32 -20.35
C MET A 1 17.93 -108.93 -20.93
N ASP A 2 18.77 -108.70 -21.94
CA ASP A 2 18.73 -107.70 -23.01
C ASP A 2 17.41 -106.94 -23.16
N ASN A 3 17.45 -105.60 -23.18
CA ASN A 3 17.68 -104.90 -24.45
C ASN A 3 17.82 -103.38 -24.26
N HIS A 4 18.67 -102.84 -25.13
CA HIS A 4 19.18 -101.49 -25.20
C HIS A 4 18.12 -100.39 -25.29
N ALA A 5 18.18 -99.43 -24.36
CA ALA A 5 17.62 -98.10 -24.55
C ALA A 5 18.67 -97.20 -25.22
N ALA A 6 18.35 -96.74 -26.42
CA ALA A 6 19.13 -95.75 -27.16
C ALA A 6 19.20 -94.41 -26.37
N PRO A 7 20.37 -93.77 -26.27
CA PRO A 7 20.43 -92.41 -25.75
C PRO A 7 19.90 -91.41 -26.78
N GLN A 8 18.90 -90.64 -26.36
CA GLN A 8 18.42 -89.43 -27.03
C GLN A 8 19.57 -88.42 -27.13
N THR A 9 19.97 -88.06 -28.35
CA THR A 9 20.79 -86.87 -28.59
C THR A 9 19.87 -85.66 -28.72
N ASN A 10 19.99 -84.77 -27.74
CA ASN A 10 19.43 -83.43 -27.78
C ASN A 10 20.03 -82.64 -28.94
N GLY A 11 19.16 -81.87 -29.60
CA GLY A 11 19.47 -81.13 -30.80
C GLY A 11 20.59 -80.11 -30.65
N LEU A 12 21.43 -80.05 -31.66
CA LEU A 12 22.18 -78.88 -32.05
C LEU A 12 21.77 -78.57 -33.49
N LYS A 13 20.87 -77.60 -33.62
CA LYS A 13 20.66 -76.87 -34.88
C LYS A 13 21.94 -76.07 -35.16
N PRO A 14 22.53 -76.15 -36.36
CA PRO A 14 23.38 -75.08 -36.86
C PRO A 14 22.46 -74.03 -37.50
N ASP A 15 22.29 -72.89 -36.84
CA ASP A 15 21.66 -71.71 -37.44
C ASP A 15 22.59 -71.16 -38.53
N LEU A 16 22.17 -71.37 -39.78
CA LEU A 16 22.61 -70.62 -40.95
C LEU A 16 22.02 -69.21 -40.90
N PRO A 17 22.78 -68.14 -41.22
CA PRO A 17 22.19 -66.83 -41.42
C PRO A 17 21.48 -66.77 -42.78
N THR A 18 20.17 -66.52 -42.74
CA THR A 18 19.28 -66.26 -43.86
C THR A 18 19.64 -64.93 -44.54
N MET A 19 20.29 -64.98 -45.70
CA MET A 19 20.34 -63.87 -46.66
C MET A 19 19.21 -64.04 -47.68
N ALA A 20 18.52 -62.94 -47.97
CA ALA A 20 17.31 -62.88 -48.77
C ALA A 20 17.48 -63.39 -50.21
N SER A 21 16.47 -64.12 -50.67
CA SER A 21 16.31 -64.61 -52.04
C SER A 21 15.99 -63.47 -53.00
N THR A 22 16.81 -63.31 -54.05
CA THR A 22 16.36 -62.95 -55.40
C THR A 22 17.34 -63.47 -56.43
N ALA A 23 16.99 -64.56 -57.12
CA ALA A 23 17.16 -64.79 -58.56
C ALA A 23 17.11 -66.29 -58.87
N THR A 24 16.17 -66.65 -59.73
CA THR A 24 15.92 -67.97 -60.31
C THR A 24 17.11 -68.49 -61.13
N ALA A 25 17.60 -69.70 -60.84
CA ALA A 25 18.48 -70.45 -61.73
C ALA A 25 17.97 -71.89 -61.89
N GLN A 26 17.85 -72.32 -63.15
CA GLN A 26 17.35 -73.61 -63.61
C GLN A 26 18.29 -74.78 -63.22
N PRO A 27 17.76 -76.02 -63.11
CA PRO A 27 18.56 -77.19 -62.77
C PRO A 27 19.29 -77.72 -64.00
N THR A 28 20.62 -77.72 -64.00
CA THR A 28 21.43 -78.50 -64.94
C THR A 28 21.76 -79.87 -64.34
N THR A 29 21.13 -80.88 -64.91
CA THR A 29 21.44 -82.29 -64.74
C THR A 29 22.82 -82.62 -65.31
N LEU A 30 23.70 -83.26 -64.54
CA LEU A 30 24.80 -84.04 -65.08
C LEU A 30 24.69 -85.49 -64.59
N ALA A 31 24.25 -86.33 -65.52
CA ALA A 31 24.21 -87.77 -65.41
C ALA A 31 25.60 -88.34 -65.72
N ASN A 32 26.11 -89.21 -64.84
CA ASN A 32 27.22 -90.10 -65.15
C ASN A 32 26.71 -91.32 -65.93
N GLY A 33 27.30 -91.59 -67.10
CA GLY A 33 27.08 -92.82 -67.85
C GLY A 33 27.99 -92.92 -69.07
N TYR A 34 29.03 -93.73 -68.98
CA TYR A 34 29.91 -94.12 -70.09
C TYR A 34 29.17 -94.97 -71.13
N SER A 35 29.42 -94.75 -72.43
CA SER A 35 29.43 -95.84 -73.42
C SER A 35 30.21 -95.50 -74.69
N ASN A 36 31.20 -96.35 -74.98
CA ASN A 36 31.82 -96.72 -76.26
C ASN A 36 31.51 -95.92 -77.54
N GLY A 37 32.58 -95.42 -78.15
CA GLY A 37 32.95 -95.71 -79.54
C GLY A 37 31.92 -95.44 -80.64
N THR A 38 31.88 -94.20 -81.12
CA THR A 38 31.59 -93.86 -82.51
C THR A 38 32.30 -92.56 -82.86
N THR A 39 33.21 -92.60 -83.83
CA THR A 39 33.78 -91.44 -84.51
C THR A 39 32.65 -90.63 -85.16
N HIS A 40 32.41 -89.42 -84.66
CA HIS A 40 31.65 -88.38 -85.36
C HIS A 40 32.54 -87.16 -85.55
N GLU A 41 32.42 -86.58 -86.73
CA GLU A 41 33.26 -85.55 -87.33
C GLU A 41 33.42 -84.31 -86.45
N GLU A 42 34.64 -83.75 -86.46
CA GLU A 42 35.00 -82.48 -85.82
C GLU A 42 34.15 -81.33 -86.38
N GLU A 43 33.02 -81.03 -85.76
CA GLU A 43 32.46 -79.68 -85.78
C GLU A 43 33.54 -78.75 -85.23
N LYS A 44 33.97 -77.77 -86.03
CA LYS A 44 34.79 -76.63 -85.57
C LYS A 44 34.02 -75.89 -84.48
N ALA A 45 34.13 -76.37 -83.24
CA ALA A 45 33.58 -75.70 -82.08
C ALA A 45 34.21 -74.31 -81.99
N LEU A 46 33.37 -73.29 -82.03
CA LEU A 46 33.77 -71.93 -81.66
C LEU A 46 34.42 -71.98 -80.27
N PRO A 47 35.44 -71.15 -79.99
CA PRO A 47 36.00 -71.07 -78.65
C PRO A 47 34.88 -70.82 -77.63
N PRO A 48 34.97 -71.42 -76.42
CA PRO A 48 33.93 -71.27 -75.41
C PRO A 48 33.71 -69.79 -75.09
N GLU A 49 32.45 -69.39 -74.96
CA GLU A 49 32.11 -68.00 -74.62
C GLU A 49 32.69 -67.68 -73.23
N LEU A 50 33.54 -66.65 -73.18
CA LEU A 50 34.10 -66.14 -71.93
C LEU A 50 33.04 -65.32 -71.20
N GLU A 51 33.01 -65.45 -69.87
CA GLU A 51 32.16 -64.62 -69.03
C GLU A 51 32.56 -63.14 -69.17
N HIS A 52 31.57 -62.26 -69.33
CA HIS A 52 31.78 -60.83 -69.51
C HIS A 52 31.81 -60.09 -68.16
N TRP A 53 32.93 -59.46 -67.81
CA TRP A 53 33.14 -58.83 -66.50
C TRP A 53 32.73 -57.34 -66.46
N ALA A 54 31.66 -56.96 -67.17
CA ALA A 54 31.21 -55.56 -67.31
C ALA A 54 30.98 -54.80 -65.99
N HIS A 55 30.57 -55.51 -64.95
CA HIS A 55 30.25 -54.93 -63.64
C HIS A 55 31.46 -54.32 -62.91
N THR A 56 32.69 -54.63 -63.36
CA THR A 56 33.92 -54.09 -62.76
C THR A 56 34.33 -52.72 -63.33
N TYR A 57 33.61 -52.19 -64.33
CA TYR A 57 33.97 -50.94 -65.01
C TYR A 57 33.04 -49.76 -64.69
N VAL A 58 33.58 -48.54 -64.75
CA VAL A 58 32.79 -47.29 -64.65
C VAL A 58 32.71 -46.64 -66.04
N PRO A 59 31.50 -46.33 -66.55
CA PRO A 59 31.35 -45.69 -67.86
C PRO A 59 32.00 -44.28 -67.90
N MET A 60 32.82 -44.04 -68.93
CA MET A 60 33.53 -42.75 -69.12
C MET A 60 32.57 -41.56 -69.26
N GLY A 61 31.41 -41.77 -69.90
CA GLY A 61 30.39 -40.74 -70.03
C GLY A 61 29.89 -40.23 -68.66
N THR A 62 29.62 -41.15 -67.74
CA THR A 62 29.19 -40.82 -66.37
C THR A 62 30.29 -40.09 -65.60
N LEU A 63 31.56 -40.46 -65.80
CA LEU A 63 32.68 -39.75 -65.18
C LEU A 63 32.76 -38.30 -65.67
N LEU A 64 32.71 -38.08 -66.99
CA LEU A 64 32.79 -36.75 -67.59
C LEU A 64 31.61 -35.86 -67.19
N GLU A 65 30.40 -36.43 -67.16
CA GLU A 65 29.19 -35.71 -66.73
C GLU A 65 29.33 -35.22 -65.28
N ARG A 66 29.76 -36.09 -64.36
CA ARG A 66 29.98 -35.70 -62.97
C ARG A 66 31.12 -34.69 -62.82
N MET A 67 32.19 -34.81 -63.60
CA MET A 67 33.27 -33.83 -63.60
C MET A 67 32.80 -32.45 -64.08
N ALA A 68 31.94 -32.39 -65.09
CA ALA A 68 31.37 -31.13 -65.58
C ALA A 68 30.43 -30.51 -64.54
N GLN A 69 29.57 -31.32 -63.90
CA GLN A 69 28.71 -30.87 -62.80
C GLN A 69 29.55 -30.31 -61.64
N GLN A 70 30.59 -31.03 -61.22
CA GLN A 70 31.48 -30.59 -60.14
C GLN A 70 32.20 -29.28 -60.49
N CYS A 71 32.69 -29.13 -61.73
CA CYS A 71 33.32 -27.89 -62.19
C CYS A 71 32.35 -26.70 -62.09
N TYR A 72 31.08 -26.91 -62.43
CA TYR A 72 30.04 -25.88 -62.33
C TYR A 72 29.74 -25.49 -60.88
N PHE A 73 29.61 -26.48 -59.99
CA PHE A 73 29.42 -26.23 -58.56
C PHE A 73 30.61 -25.49 -57.95
N ASP A 74 31.83 -25.98 -58.20
CA ASP A 74 33.07 -25.37 -57.71
C ASP A 74 33.20 -23.91 -58.20
N LEU A 75 32.76 -23.62 -59.44
CA LEU A 75 32.75 -22.25 -59.97
C LEU A 75 31.72 -21.37 -59.24
N GLY A 76 30.51 -21.89 -59.02
CA GLY A 76 29.46 -21.17 -58.30
C GLY A 76 29.90 -20.78 -56.90
N GLU A 77 30.51 -21.71 -56.17
CA GLU A 77 31.06 -21.47 -54.83
C GLU A 77 32.14 -20.38 -54.85
N VAL A 78 33.08 -20.43 -55.80
CA VAL A 78 34.14 -19.42 -55.91
C VAL A 78 33.56 -18.05 -56.26
N ILE A 79 32.49 -17.97 -57.06
CA ILE A 79 31.81 -16.71 -57.39
C ILE A 79 31.13 -16.11 -56.15
N GLU A 80 30.41 -16.90 -55.37
CA GLU A 80 29.79 -16.44 -54.12
C GLU A 80 30.84 -15.92 -53.13
N GLN A 81 31.91 -16.69 -52.90
CA GLN A 81 33.02 -16.27 -52.05
C GLN A 81 33.69 -14.97 -52.51
N MET A 82 33.75 -14.74 -53.83
CA MET A 82 34.26 -13.49 -54.37
C MET A 82 33.25 -12.34 -54.27
N ALA A 83 31.94 -12.59 -54.26
CA ALA A 83 30.91 -11.57 -54.14
C ALA A 83 30.94 -10.90 -52.75
N ASP A 84 31.20 -11.67 -51.69
CA ASP A 84 31.28 -11.17 -50.30
C ASP A 84 32.45 -10.22 -50.05
N LEU A 85 33.49 -10.26 -50.88
CA LEU A 85 34.64 -9.39 -50.78
C LEU A 85 34.31 -8.00 -51.39
N ASN A 86 33.93 -7.05 -50.55
CA ASN A 86 33.49 -5.71 -50.98
C ASN A 86 34.68 -4.84 -51.46
N ILE A 87 34.61 -4.33 -52.69
CA ILE A 87 35.59 -3.36 -53.24
C ILE A 87 34.94 -1.98 -53.08
N GLY A 88 35.48 -1.13 -52.20
CA GLY A 88 34.91 0.20 -51.95
C GLY A 88 34.86 1.05 -53.23
N THR A 89 33.70 1.65 -53.53
CA THR A 89 33.53 2.58 -54.66
C THR A 89 34.37 3.86 -54.43
N PRO A 90 35.18 4.32 -55.40
CA PRO A 90 35.84 5.63 -55.30
C PRO A 90 34.80 6.76 -55.35
N GLN A 91 34.84 7.67 -54.36
CA GLN A 91 34.08 8.92 -54.39
C GLN A 91 34.54 9.80 -55.56
N THR A 92 33.54 10.39 -56.21
CA THR A 92 33.57 11.29 -57.37
C THR A 92 34.31 12.61 -57.10
N ASN A 93 35.23 13.01 -57.98
CA ASN A 93 35.33 14.36 -58.56
C ASN A 93 36.34 14.34 -59.73
N GLY A 94 35.96 15.00 -60.83
CA GLY A 94 36.57 14.86 -62.15
C GLY A 94 38.08 15.10 -62.23
N ALA A 95 38.67 14.43 -63.21
CA ALA A 95 40.07 14.43 -63.63
C ALA A 95 41.08 13.69 -62.72
N SER A 96 41.18 12.38 -62.90
CA SER A 96 42.43 11.66 -62.65
C SER A 96 42.56 10.45 -63.60
N THR A 97 43.77 10.28 -64.10
CA THR A 97 44.21 9.21 -65.00
C THR A 97 44.06 7.83 -64.35
N ALA A 98 43.73 6.82 -65.17
CA ALA A 98 43.52 5.44 -64.75
C ALA A 98 44.78 4.83 -64.10
N ALA A 99 44.82 4.82 -62.77
CA ALA A 99 45.77 4.04 -61.99
C ALA A 99 45.19 2.64 -61.69
N PRO A 100 45.97 1.56 -61.76
CA PRO A 100 45.48 0.22 -61.47
C PRO A 100 45.06 0.07 -60.00
N ASP A 101 43.83 -0.41 -59.77
CA ASP A 101 43.31 -0.73 -58.44
C ASP A 101 44.05 -1.94 -57.84
N ALA A 102 44.93 -1.66 -56.88
CA ALA A 102 45.74 -2.64 -56.15
C ALA A 102 45.16 -2.96 -54.76
N SER A 103 43.85 -2.79 -54.55
CA SER A 103 43.21 -3.16 -53.29
C SER A 103 43.42 -4.65 -52.99
N LYS A 104 43.69 -4.96 -51.71
CA LYS A 104 43.92 -6.34 -51.24
C LYS A 104 42.76 -7.28 -51.62
N ALA A 105 41.53 -6.77 -51.62
CA ALA A 105 40.34 -7.50 -52.04
C ALA A 105 40.33 -7.83 -53.54
N SER A 106 40.79 -6.91 -54.41
CA SER A 106 40.90 -7.15 -55.86
C SER A 106 41.94 -8.23 -56.20
N VAL A 107 43.09 -8.22 -55.49
CA VAL A 107 44.14 -9.23 -55.67
C VAL A 107 43.66 -10.62 -55.20
N ASP A 108 42.97 -10.69 -54.06
CA ASP A 108 42.47 -11.98 -53.53
C ASP A 108 41.43 -12.63 -54.44
N LYS A 109 40.50 -11.84 -55.02
CA LYS A 109 39.56 -12.34 -56.03
C LYS A 109 40.27 -12.95 -57.24
N LYS A 110 41.28 -12.24 -57.79
CA LYS A 110 42.05 -12.72 -58.94
C LYS A 110 42.79 -14.02 -58.63
N LEU A 111 43.40 -14.12 -57.44
CA LEU A 111 44.12 -15.32 -57.02
C LEU A 111 43.18 -16.52 -56.87
N ARG A 112 42.01 -16.33 -56.27
CA ARG A 112 41.00 -17.40 -56.11
C ARG A 112 40.50 -17.94 -57.44
N LEU A 113 40.17 -17.05 -58.38
CA LEU A 113 39.75 -17.44 -59.72
C LEU A 113 40.87 -18.18 -60.48
N MET A 114 42.11 -17.72 -60.36
CA MET A 114 43.28 -18.36 -60.97
C MET A 114 43.50 -19.78 -60.42
N ASN A 115 43.40 -19.96 -59.10
CA ASN A 115 43.55 -21.26 -58.46
C ASN A 115 42.43 -22.23 -58.86
N PHE A 116 41.19 -21.74 -58.94
CA PHE A 116 40.07 -22.52 -59.50
C PHE A 116 40.38 -23.00 -60.92
N ALA A 117 40.76 -22.08 -61.82
CA ALA A 117 41.04 -22.40 -63.21
C ALA A 117 42.16 -23.44 -63.35
N ASN A 118 43.27 -23.27 -62.63
CA ASN A 118 44.39 -24.22 -62.63
C ASN A 118 43.97 -25.61 -62.11
N THR A 119 43.14 -25.64 -61.07
CA THR A 119 42.68 -26.90 -60.47
C THR A 119 41.76 -27.66 -61.42
N GLN A 120 40.79 -26.98 -62.05
CA GLN A 120 39.90 -27.63 -63.01
C GLN A 120 40.66 -28.04 -64.28
N GLN A 121 41.58 -27.21 -64.76
CA GLN A 121 42.43 -27.56 -65.90
C GLN A 121 43.20 -28.86 -65.64
N ALA A 122 43.81 -29.03 -64.46
CA ALA A 122 44.49 -30.27 -64.11
C ALA A 122 43.56 -31.50 -64.10
N ARG A 123 42.31 -31.33 -63.63
CA ARG A 123 41.31 -32.40 -63.65
C ARG A 123 40.91 -32.77 -65.09
N PHE A 124 40.65 -31.79 -65.96
CA PHE A 124 40.30 -32.05 -67.36
C PHE A 124 41.46 -32.63 -68.16
N ILE A 125 42.72 -32.29 -67.84
CA ILE A 125 43.89 -32.93 -68.44
C ILE A 125 43.94 -34.42 -68.07
N LYS A 126 43.67 -34.79 -66.82
CA LYS A 126 43.59 -36.21 -66.42
C LYS A 126 42.47 -36.95 -67.14
N ALA A 127 41.31 -36.31 -67.29
CA ALA A 127 40.19 -36.87 -68.06
C ALA A 127 40.54 -37.04 -69.54
N LEU A 128 41.31 -36.12 -70.12
CA LEU A 128 41.83 -36.24 -71.48
C LEU A 128 42.74 -37.46 -71.63
N VAL A 129 43.67 -37.66 -70.70
CA VAL A 129 44.52 -38.87 -70.70
C VAL A 129 43.66 -40.12 -70.63
N LEU A 130 42.70 -40.18 -69.68
CA LEU A 130 41.79 -41.32 -69.56
C LEU A 130 40.96 -41.55 -70.83
N SER A 131 40.58 -40.49 -71.56
CA SER A 131 39.87 -40.61 -72.83
C SER A 131 40.70 -41.29 -73.92
N ASP A 132 42.02 -41.04 -73.96
CA ASP A 132 42.91 -41.73 -74.89
C ASP A 132 43.03 -43.21 -74.56
N TRP A 133 43.07 -43.58 -73.28
CA TRP A 133 43.05 -45.00 -72.85
C TRP A 133 41.70 -45.66 -73.12
N ALA A 134 40.59 -44.94 -72.90
CA ALA A 134 39.24 -45.45 -73.12
C ALA A 134 38.98 -45.81 -74.60
N ARG A 135 39.66 -45.18 -75.56
CA ARG A 135 39.57 -45.54 -76.98
C ARG A 135 40.01 -46.97 -77.26
N ASN A 136 40.94 -47.50 -76.48
CA ASN A 136 41.45 -48.87 -76.61
C ASN A 136 40.75 -49.86 -75.66
N MET A 137 39.68 -49.42 -74.97
CA MET A 137 39.00 -50.25 -73.97
C MET A 137 38.37 -51.51 -74.55
N GLY A 138 37.97 -51.50 -75.83
CA GLY A 138 37.40 -52.68 -76.48
C GLY A 138 38.35 -53.89 -76.53
N ASP A 139 39.64 -53.65 -76.78
CA ASP A 139 40.65 -54.72 -76.78
C ASP A 139 41.17 -55.00 -75.36
N MET A 140 41.29 -53.99 -74.52
CA MET A 140 41.62 -54.18 -73.11
C MET A 140 40.57 -55.03 -72.38
N ASN A 141 39.28 -54.86 -72.71
CA ASN A 141 38.19 -55.64 -72.14
C ASN A 141 38.37 -57.14 -72.44
N LYS A 142 38.70 -57.50 -73.68
CA LYS A 142 38.99 -58.90 -74.06
C LYS A 142 40.19 -59.46 -73.31
N LEU A 143 41.25 -58.67 -73.12
CA LEU A 143 42.43 -59.08 -72.37
C LEU A 143 42.12 -59.29 -70.87
N ILE A 144 41.28 -58.44 -70.30
CA ILE A 144 40.85 -58.58 -68.90
C ILE A 144 40.03 -59.87 -68.74
N GLU A 145 39.05 -60.12 -69.60
CA GLU A 145 38.24 -61.34 -69.59
C GLU A 145 39.10 -62.59 -69.73
N LEU A 146 40.02 -62.60 -70.70
CA LEU A 146 40.92 -63.72 -70.93
C LEU A 146 41.84 -63.98 -69.72
N ARG A 147 42.34 -62.91 -69.09
CA ARG A 147 43.12 -63.03 -67.86
C ARG A 147 42.27 -63.60 -66.72
N MET A 148 41.04 -63.13 -66.55
CA MET A 148 40.17 -63.63 -65.48
C MET A 148 39.88 -65.12 -65.66
N TRP A 149 39.56 -65.54 -66.87
CA TRP A 149 39.37 -66.96 -67.18
C TRP A 149 40.63 -67.81 -66.93
N LEU A 150 41.80 -67.35 -67.38
CA LEU A 150 43.06 -68.06 -67.10
C LEU A 150 43.34 -68.19 -65.61
N THR A 151 42.97 -67.18 -64.83
CA THR A 151 43.14 -67.20 -63.36
C THR A 151 42.20 -68.22 -62.73
N GLN A 152 40.93 -68.29 -63.19
CA GLN A 152 39.99 -69.30 -62.73
C GLN A 152 40.46 -70.73 -63.05
N GLN A 153 41.08 -70.94 -64.21
CA GLN A 153 41.59 -72.27 -64.59
C GLN A 153 42.79 -72.71 -63.76
N ASP A 154 43.67 -71.77 -63.39
CA ASP A 154 44.80 -72.03 -62.49
C ASP A 154 44.31 -72.39 -61.08
N GLU A 155 43.30 -71.66 -60.58
CA GLU A 155 42.67 -71.95 -59.29
C GLU A 155 42.00 -73.33 -59.29
N ALA A 156 41.23 -73.66 -60.33
CA ALA A 156 40.61 -74.98 -60.47
C ALA A 156 41.66 -76.11 -60.47
N SER A 157 42.82 -75.89 -61.08
CA SER A 157 43.92 -76.87 -61.08
C SER A 157 44.49 -77.10 -59.68
N THR A 158 44.61 -76.04 -58.88
CA THR A 158 45.03 -76.14 -57.48
C THR A 158 44.00 -76.91 -56.65
N GLN A 159 42.71 -76.62 -56.83
CA GLN A 159 41.62 -77.30 -56.12
C GLN A 159 41.60 -78.81 -56.37
N VAL A 160 41.97 -79.27 -57.57
CA VAL A 160 42.09 -80.70 -57.86
C VAL A 160 43.21 -81.34 -57.02
N GLY A 161 44.36 -80.66 -56.87
CA GLY A 161 45.46 -81.13 -56.01
C GLY A 161 45.02 -81.31 -54.55
N ASP A 162 44.28 -80.33 -54.03
CA ASP A 162 43.72 -80.37 -52.68
C ASP A 162 42.73 -81.51 -52.52
N ALA A 163 41.83 -81.71 -53.50
CA ALA A 163 40.87 -82.80 -53.49
C ALA A 163 41.56 -84.18 -53.44
N ILE A 164 42.65 -84.37 -54.18
CA ILE A 164 43.45 -85.60 -54.13
C ILE A 164 44.12 -85.77 -52.76
N MET A 165 44.66 -84.70 -52.17
CA MET A 165 45.26 -84.74 -50.84
C MET A 165 44.23 -85.10 -49.76
N HIS A 166 43.04 -84.51 -49.85
CA HIS A 166 41.91 -84.86 -48.99
C HIS A 166 41.51 -86.32 -49.16
N MET A 167 41.46 -86.84 -50.40
CA MET A 167 41.20 -88.25 -50.64
C MET A 167 42.28 -89.16 -50.01
N LYS A 168 43.57 -88.81 -50.14
CA LYS A 168 44.67 -89.53 -49.47
C LYS A 168 44.51 -89.54 -47.95
N HIS A 169 44.14 -88.39 -47.36
CA HIS A 169 43.92 -88.28 -45.92
C HIS A 169 42.73 -89.16 -45.47
N ASN A 170 41.63 -89.14 -46.23
CA ASN A 170 40.45 -89.96 -45.96
C ASN A 170 40.75 -91.46 -46.08
N MET A 171 41.67 -91.85 -46.98
CA MET A 171 42.08 -93.25 -47.16
C MET A 171 42.87 -93.81 -45.96
N ILE A 172 43.32 -92.98 -45.02
CA ILE A 172 43.89 -93.45 -43.74
C ILE A 172 42.85 -94.30 -42.99
N GLY A 173 41.57 -93.93 -43.02
CA GLY A 173 40.49 -94.71 -42.39
C GLY A 173 40.23 -96.07 -43.05
N ALA A 174 40.69 -96.29 -44.29
CA ALA A 174 40.65 -97.59 -44.96
C ALA A 174 41.81 -98.52 -44.56
N LYS A 175 42.84 -98.00 -43.86
CA LYS A 175 43.93 -98.80 -43.29
C LYS A 175 43.61 -99.11 -41.84
N MET A 176 43.77 -100.38 -41.43
CA MET A 176 43.67 -100.75 -40.02
C MET A 176 45.08 -100.77 -39.38
N PRO A 177 45.37 -99.90 -38.39
CA PRO A 177 46.65 -99.94 -37.67
C PRO A 177 46.77 -101.16 -36.75
N ASN A 178 48.00 -101.51 -36.36
CA ASN A 178 48.25 -102.56 -35.38
C ASN A 178 47.66 -102.16 -33.99
N PRO A 179 46.98 -103.08 -33.27
CA PRO A 179 46.36 -102.76 -31.98
C PRO A 179 47.39 -102.57 -30.85
N ASN A 180 47.21 -101.54 -30.03
CA ASN A 180 48.02 -101.28 -28.83
C ASN A 180 47.48 -102.05 -27.61
N ILE A 181 47.92 -103.30 -27.47
CA ILE A 181 47.46 -104.22 -26.41
C ILE A 181 47.89 -103.73 -25.01
N GLN A 182 49.06 -103.08 -24.89
CA GLN A 182 49.58 -102.61 -23.61
C GLN A 182 48.75 -101.45 -23.03
N GLY A 183 48.43 -100.46 -23.87
CA GLY A 183 47.56 -99.34 -23.46
C GLY A 183 46.14 -99.80 -23.10
N ALA A 184 45.63 -100.82 -23.79
CA ALA A 184 44.33 -101.41 -23.46
C ALA A 184 44.33 -102.09 -22.08
N LEU A 185 45.41 -102.78 -21.70
CA LEU A 185 45.54 -103.43 -20.38
C LEU A 185 45.62 -102.40 -19.24
N GLU A 186 46.36 -101.31 -19.43
CA GLU A 186 46.48 -100.24 -18.43
C GLU A 186 45.14 -99.53 -18.19
N LEU A 187 44.40 -99.25 -19.27
CA LEU A 187 43.09 -98.63 -19.20
C LEU A 187 42.06 -99.58 -18.57
N LEU A 188 42.12 -100.89 -18.85
CA LEU A 188 41.25 -101.89 -18.23
C LEU A 188 41.51 -102.02 -16.72
N SER A 189 42.77 -101.99 -16.30
CA SER A 189 43.16 -102.21 -14.91
C SER A 189 42.97 -100.98 -14.03
N THR A 190 43.29 -99.78 -14.53
CA THR A 190 43.28 -98.55 -13.73
C THR A 190 42.09 -97.64 -14.04
N SER A 191 41.34 -97.90 -15.11
CA SER A 191 40.34 -96.99 -15.69
C SER A 191 40.89 -95.60 -16.06
N LYS A 192 42.23 -95.44 -16.12
CA LYS A 192 42.93 -94.18 -16.37
C LYS A 192 44.03 -94.39 -17.42
N ALA A 193 44.36 -93.34 -18.15
CA ALA A 193 45.44 -93.32 -19.13
C ALA A 193 46.43 -92.22 -18.74
N PRO A 194 47.43 -92.48 -17.87
CA PRO A 194 48.36 -91.45 -17.40
C PRO A 194 49.30 -90.93 -18.49
N TRP A 195 49.49 -91.69 -19.58
CA TRP A 195 50.21 -91.26 -20.78
C TRP A 195 49.42 -90.30 -21.68
N LEU A 196 48.10 -90.17 -21.46
CA LEU A 196 47.27 -89.23 -22.19
C LEU A 196 47.17 -87.93 -21.37
N PRO A 197 47.67 -86.79 -21.89
CA PRO A 197 47.48 -85.52 -21.20
C PRO A 197 45.99 -85.20 -21.10
N ASP A 198 45.58 -84.65 -19.96
CA ASP A 198 44.23 -84.12 -19.83
C ASP A 198 44.11 -82.86 -20.70
N LEU A 199 43.37 -82.99 -21.79
CA LEU A 199 43.16 -81.92 -22.77
C LEU A 199 42.11 -80.89 -22.31
N GLY A 200 41.50 -81.09 -21.13
CA GLY A 200 40.51 -80.17 -20.57
C GLY A 200 39.17 -80.14 -21.31
N TYR A 201 38.94 -81.08 -22.23
CA TYR A 201 37.68 -81.17 -22.99
C TYR A 201 36.50 -81.64 -22.13
N ILE A 202 36.76 -82.31 -21.01
CA ILE A 202 35.74 -82.75 -20.07
C ILE A 202 35.70 -81.74 -18.93
N ALA A 203 34.54 -81.11 -18.72
CA ALA A 203 34.36 -80.20 -17.60
C ALA A 203 34.65 -80.91 -16.27
N PRO A 204 35.42 -80.29 -15.36
CA PRO A 204 35.69 -80.88 -14.06
C PRO A 204 34.37 -81.12 -13.31
N LYS A 205 34.36 -82.15 -12.47
CA LYS A 205 33.16 -82.46 -11.68
C LYS A 205 32.78 -81.24 -10.83
N PRO A 206 31.49 -80.86 -10.77
CA PRO A 206 31.06 -79.73 -9.97
C PRO A 206 31.44 -79.95 -8.50
N LEU A 207 31.91 -78.89 -7.85
CA LEU A 207 32.26 -78.93 -6.44
C LEU A 207 31.03 -79.27 -5.60
N SER A 208 31.18 -80.13 -4.60
CA SER A 208 30.09 -80.39 -3.65
C SER A 208 29.87 -79.18 -2.74
N ALA A 209 28.64 -78.95 -2.29
CA ALA A 209 28.31 -77.84 -1.40
C ALA A 209 29.17 -77.82 -0.11
N GLN A 210 29.50 -79.01 0.43
CA GLN A 210 30.40 -79.13 1.58
C GLN A 210 31.82 -78.67 1.28
N LYS A 211 32.35 -79.00 0.08
CA LYS A 211 33.66 -78.54 -0.36
C LYS A 211 33.67 -77.02 -0.58
N LEU A 212 32.61 -76.47 -1.17
CA LEU A 212 32.47 -75.02 -1.36
C LEU A 212 32.42 -74.26 -0.03
N LEU A 213 31.63 -74.75 0.94
CA LEU A 213 31.60 -74.14 2.27
C LEU A 213 32.96 -74.24 2.99
N LYS A 214 33.68 -75.36 2.80
CA LYS A 214 35.04 -75.50 3.31
C LYS A 214 35.98 -74.46 2.67
N THR A 215 35.97 -74.34 1.34
CA THR A 215 36.83 -73.36 0.64
C THR A 215 36.52 -71.93 1.05
N LEU A 216 35.25 -71.55 1.24
CA LEU A 216 34.90 -70.21 1.74
C LEU A 216 35.40 -69.94 3.17
N ARG A 217 35.42 -70.97 4.04
CA ARG A 217 36.00 -70.85 5.38
C ARG A 217 37.51 -70.71 5.32
N ASP A 218 38.16 -71.48 4.45
CA ASP A 218 39.60 -71.40 4.22
C ASP A 218 39.97 -69.99 3.69
N MET A 219 39.19 -69.44 2.74
CA MET A 219 39.34 -68.06 2.25
C MET A 219 39.15 -67.00 3.36
N ASN A 220 38.17 -67.17 4.25
CA ASN A 220 38.00 -66.27 5.40
C ASN A 220 39.26 -66.28 6.29
N PHE A 221 39.84 -67.45 6.53
CA PHE A 221 41.06 -67.59 7.32
C PHE A 221 42.22 -66.86 6.63
N VAL A 222 42.45 -67.10 5.34
CA VAL A 222 43.51 -66.43 4.55
C VAL A 222 43.35 -64.92 4.58
N LEU A 223 42.14 -64.40 4.32
CA LEU A 223 41.84 -62.97 4.40
C LEU A 223 42.13 -62.40 5.79
N SER A 224 41.77 -63.12 6.85
CA SER A 224 41.99 -62.67 8.24
C SER A 224 43.47 -62.61 8.60
N VAL A 225 44.27 -63.58 8.14
CA VAL A 225 45.72 -63.59 8.36
C VAL A 225 46.37 -62.46 7.57
N ARG A 226 45.99 -62.30 6.30
CA ARG A 226 46.57 -61.30 5.40
C ARG A 226 46.30 -59.87 5.87
N LEU A 227 45.05 -59.53 6.17
CA LEU A 227 44.67 -58.17 6.59
C LEU A 227 45.25 -57.77 7.96
N ASN A 228 45.52 -58.75 8.84
CA ASN A 228 46.10 -58.47 10.17
C ASN A 228 47.64 -58.43 10.18
N LEU A 229 48.30 -59.24 9.35
CA LEU A 229 49.76 -59.43 9.45
C LEU A 229 50.56 -58.85 8.28
N HIS A 230 49.99 -58.78 7.08
CA HIS A 230 50.76 -58.55 5.85
C HIS A 230 50.39 -57.25 5.11
N GLU A 231 49.25 -56.65 5.42
CA GLU A 231 48.73 -55.49 4.69
C GLU A 231 48.73 -54.22 5.55
N GLN A 232 49.05 -53.07 4.94
CA GLN A 232 48.90 -51.77 5.60
C GLN A 232 47.56 -51.15 5.21
N LEU A 233 46.60 -51.20 6.13
CA LEU A 233 45.26 -50.69 5.90
C LEU A 233 45.21 -49.15 5.87
N PRO A 234 44.51 -48.54 4.89
CA PRO A 234 44.12 -47.14 4.97
C PRO A 234 43.33 -46.87 6.25
N SER A 235 43.45 -45.68 6.83
CA SER A 235 42.76 -45.29 8.07
C SER A 235 41.24 -45.51 8.02
N HIS A 236 40.63 -45.31 6.84
CA HIS A 236 39.20 -45.48 6.60
C HIS A 236 38.79 -46.94 6.35
N PHE A 237 39.73 -47.85 6.14
CA PHE A 237 39.50 -49.30 5.95
C PHE A 237 39.73 -50.11 7.23
N CYS A 238 40.02 -49.46 8.36
CA CYS A 238 40.16 -50.14 9.65
C CYS A 238 38.86 -50.79 10.15
N ASN A 239 37.70 -50.33 9.66
CA ASN A 239 36.41 -50.94 9.97
C ASN A 239 36.04 -51.96 8.88
N TYR A 240 36.30 -53.24 9.13
CA TYR A 240 36.00 -54.31 8.19
C TYR A 240 35.48 -55.58 8.88
N SER A 241 34.80 -56.42 8.12
CA SER A 241 34.33 -57.74 8.55
C SER A 241 34.67 -58.80 7.51
N ILE A 242 34.93 -60.04 7.93
CA ILE A 242 35.28 -61.14 7.04
C ILE A 242 34.21 -62.23 7.16
N ALA A 243 33.56 -62.54 6.05
CA ALA A 243 32.55 -63.59 5.97
C ALA A 243 32.39 -64.09 4.53
N ASN A 244 31.95 -65.34 4.36
CA ASN A 244 31.61 -65.91 3.05
C ASN A 244 32.69 -65.76 1.96
N GLY A 245 33.97 -65.89 2.33
CA GLY A 245 35.12 -65.81 1.43
C GLY A 245 35.49 -64.40 0.99
N ARG A 246 34.99 -63.35 1.65
CA ARG A 246 35.28 -61.95 1.33
C ARG A 246 35.50 -61.09 2.57
N ALA A 247 36.25 -60.01 2.40
CA ALA A 247 36.42 -58.94 3.35
C ALA A 247 35.58 -57.73 2.94
N THR A 248 34.66 -57.32 3.80
CA THR A 248 33.78 -56.16 3.60
C THR A 248 34.31 -54.99 4.42
N PHE A 249 34.79 -53.95 3.74
CA PHE A 249 35.25 -52.69 4.33
C PHE A 249 34.10 -51.69 4.38
N VAL A 250 33.89 -51.02 5.51
CA VAL A 250 32.79 -50.07 5.70
C VAL A 250 33.35 -48.67 5.90
N VAL A 251 33.16 -47.79 4.91
CA VAL A 251 33.47 -46.36 5.01
C VAL A 251 32.17 -45.60 5.32
N PRO A 252 32.00 -45.08 6.55
CA PRO A 252 30.76 -44.44 6.96
C PRO A 252 30.34 -43.31 6.02
N ASN A 253 29.04 -43.25 5.71
CA ASN A 253 28.42 -42.23 4.83
C ASN A 253 28.92 -42.25 3.37
N GLU A 254 29.72 -43.22 2.96
CA GLU A 254 30.25 -43.30 1.59
C GLU A 254 29.93 -44.63 0.91
N PHE A 255 30.58 -45.73 1.33
CA PHE A 255 30.39 -47.03 0.70
C PHE A 255 30.84 -48.21 1.56
N GLU A 256 30.32 -49.39 1.23
CA GLU A 256 30.86 -50.69 1.61
C GLU A 256 31.55 -51.32 0.40
N LEU A 257 32.74 -51.88 0.61
CA LEU A 257 33.54 -52.51 -0.43
C LEU A 257 33.82 -53.96 -0.06
N ASP A 258 33.48 -54.88 -0.97
CA ASP A 258 33.74 -56.30 -0.83
C ASP A 258 34.97 -56.69 -1.67
N LEU A 259 36.02 -57.19 -1.01
CA LEU A 259 37.25 -57.70 -1.63
C LEU A 259 37.45 -59.20 -1.32
N ALA A 260 38.03 -59.95 -2.25
CA ALA A 260 38.42 -61.34 -2.06
C ALA A 260 39.88 -61.57 -2.47
N VAL A 261 40.41 -62.75 -2.12
CA VAL A 261 41.75 -63.20 -2.50
C VAL A 261 41.62 -64.58 -3.16
N THR A 262 42.45 -64.86 -4.16
CA THR A 262 42.39 -66.10 -4.95
C THR A 262 43.32 -67.21 -4.44
N ASP A 263 44.39 -66.87 -3.71
CA ASP A 263 45.40 -67.82 -3.23
C ASP A 263 45.94 -67.41 -1.85
N GLU A 264 46.66 -68.32 -1.17
CA GLU A 264 47.32 -68.04 0.11
C GLU A 264 48.53 -67.11 -0.03
N ASP A 265 49.07 -66.95 -1.25
CA ASP A 265 50.21 -66.07 -1.50
C ASP A 265 49.87 -64.60 -1.25
N THR A 266 50.62 -64.01 -0.32
CA THR A 266 50.54 -62.59 0.03
C THR A 266 50.89 -61.64 -1.12
N THR A 267 51.57 -62.12 -2.17
CA THR A 267 51.87 -61.31 -3.36
C THR A 267 50.71 -61.22 -4.36
N SER A 268 49.75 -62.14 -4.29
CA SER A 268 48.55 -62.12 -5.15
C SER A 268 47.71 -60.87 -4.84
N PRO A 269 47.14 -60.15 -5.80
CA PRO A 269 46.35 -58.95 -5.50
C PRO A 269 45.01 -59.30 -4.83
N PHE A 270 44.39 -58.29 -4.20
CA PHE A 270 42.97 -58.36 -3.87
C PHE A 270 42.13 -58.19 -5.15
N TYR A 271 40.98 -58.85 -5.16
CA TYR A 271 40.01 -58.76 -6.25
C TYR A 271 38.72 -58.09 -5.76
N PHE A 272 38.27 -57.09 -6.52
CA PHE A 272 37.00 -56.42 -6.35
C PHE A 272 35.84 -57.39 -6.60
N ILE A 273 34.87 -57.42 -5.68
CA ILE A 273 33.63 -58.21 -5.81
C ILE A 273 32.43 -57.28 -6.01
N ASP A 274 32.22 -56.37 -5.06
CA ASP A 274 31.03 -55.52 -5.03
C ASP A 274 31.30 -54.20 -4.29
N ILE A 275 30.51 -53.18 -4.62
CA ILE A 275 30.47 -51.90 -3.90
C ILE A 275 29.03 -51.47 -3.66
N ARG A 276 28.70 -51.10 -2.42
CA ARG A 276 27.39 -50.60 -2.02
C ARG A 276 27.52 -49.19 -1.48
N PHE A 277 26.77 -48.23 -2.02
CA PHE A 277 26.83 -46.85 -1.53
C PHE A 277 26.04 -46.69 -0.23
N LEU A 278 26.61 -45.97 0.73
CA LEU A 278 26.05 -45.74 2.08
C LEU A 278 25.56 -44.29 2.27
N PHE A 279 25.04 -43.66 1.22
CA PHE A 279 24.41 -42.33 1.29
C PHE A 279 23.02 -42.37 0.64
N SER A 280 22.12 -41.49 1.11
CA SER A 280 20.71 -41.48 0.67
C SER A 280 20.59 -41.20 -0.82
N ASP A 281 19.61 -41.86 -1.45
CA ASP A 281 19.24 -41.71 -2.86
C ASP A 281 20.40 -41.93 -3.85
N ALA A 282 21.44 -42.67 -3.41
CA ALA A 282 22.52 -43.09 -4.28
C ALA A 282 21.94 -43.93 -5.44
N PRO A 283 22.19 -43.55 -6.71
CA PRO A 283 21.83 -44.39 -7.83
C PRO A 283 22.45 -45.78 -7.67
N PRO A 284 21.67 -46.88 -7.79
CA PRO A 284 22.24 -48.21 -7.70
C PRO A 284 23.22 -48.43 -8.86
N LEU A 285 24.37 -49.04 -8.58
CA LEU A 285 25.29 -49.47 -9.62
C LEU A 285 24.69 -50.67 -10.35
N ALA A 286 24.04 -50.43 -11.49
CA ALA A 286 23.43 -51.49 -12.28
C ALA A 286 24.49 -52.46 -12.84
N ASP A 287 24.15 -53.75 -12.87
CA ASP A 287 24.97 -54.76 -13.52
C ASP A 287 25.04 -54.46 -15.03
N GLY A 288 26.23 -54.13 -15.51
CA GLY A 288 26.42 -53.64 -16.87
C GLY A 288 27.86 -53.17 -17.15
N PRO A 289 28.08 -52.50 -18.30
CA PRO A 289 29.43 -52.11 -18.73
C PRO A 289 30.12 -51.14 -17.77
N ALA A 290 29.36 -50.30 -17.06
CA ALA A 290 29.91 -49.39 -16.06
C ALA A 290 30.50 -50.13 -14.84
N ARG A 291 29.79 -51.15 -14.34
CA ARG A 291 30.29 -52.03 -13.27
C ARG A 291 31.53 -52.80 -13.72
N ALA A 292 31.50 -53.38 -14.92
CA ALA A 292 32.64 -54.11 -15.48
C ALA A 292 33.88 -53.19 -15.66
N HIS A 293 33.68 -51.94 -16.06
CA HIS A 293 34.78 -50.98 -16.17
C HIS A 293 35.32 -50.54 -14.80
N LEU A 294 34.43 -50.33 -13.81
CA LEU A 294 34.83 -50.05 -12.43
C LEU A 294 35.63 -51.21 -11.85
N GLU A 295 35.13 -52.44 -11.98
CA GLU A 295 35.82 -53.66 -11.55
C GLU A 295 37.20 -53.79 -12.21
N GLY A 296 37.27 -53.66 -13.54
CA GLY A 296 38.53 -53.72 -14.27
C GLY A 296 39.52 -52.65 -13.79
N LYS A 297 39.06 -51.43 -13.53
CA LYS A 297 39.92 -50.34 -13.06
C LYS A 297 40.38 -50.53 -11.61
N VAL A 298 39.49 -50.94 -10.72
CA VAL A 298 39.81 -51.19 -9.31
C VAL A 298 40.77 -52.37 -9.20
N ASN A 299 40.54 -53.47 -9.93
CA ASN A 299 41.46 -54.61 -9.97
C ASN A 299 42.84 -54.23 -10.51
N GLN A 300 42.91 -53.37 -11.53
CA GLN A 300 44.19 -52.83 -12.03
C GLN A 300 44.93 -52.04 -10.93
N LEU A 301 44.22 -51.21 -10.16
CA LEU A 301 44.82 -50.42 -9.06
C LEU A 301 45.24 -51.30 -7.88
N LEU A 302 44.42 -52.29 -7.52
CA LEU A 302 44.73 -53.27 -6.48
C LEU A 302 45.99 -54.07 -6.84
N GLN A 303 46.19 -54.39 -8.12
CA GLN A 303 47.38 -55.09 -8.61
C GLN A 303 48.64 -54.20 -8.63
N ALA A 304 48.52 -52.93 -8.99
CA ALA A 304 49.67 -52.04 -9.16
C ALA A 304 50.13 -51.35 -7.87
N GLU A 305 49.18 -50.81 -7.09
CA GLU A 305 49.45 -49.84 -6.01
C GLU A 305 48.79 -50.24 -4.67
N GLY A 306 48.04 -51.35 -4.63
CA GLY A 306 47.45 -51.91 -3.40
C GLY A 306 46.21 -51.17 -2.87
N LEU A 307 45.86 -51.41 -1.61
CA LEU A 307 44.61 -50.94 -1.00
C LEU A 307 44.49 -49.42 -0.88
N ASN A 308 45.59 -48.68 -0.69
CA ASN A 308 45.57 -47.21 -0.56
C ASN A 308 45.11 -46.53 -1.86
N ALA A 309 45.63 -46.97 -3.00
CA ALA A 309 45.23 -46.42 -4.29
C ALA A 309 43.78 -46.76 -4.65
N ALA A 310 43.34 -47.98 -4.29
CA ALA A 310 41.95 -48.37 -4.44
C ALA A 310 41.02 -47.49 -3.58
N TYR A 311 41.39 -47.20 -2.33
CA TYR A 311 40.64 -46.28 -1.47
C TYR A 311 40.58 -44.86 -2.08
N ASP A 312 41.71 -44.26 -2.45
CA ASP A 312 41.76 -42.90 -2.98
C ASP A 312 40.91 -42.75 -4.27
N PHE A 313 40.95 -43.77 -5.13
CA PHE A 313 40.13 -43.82 -6.33
C PHE A 313 38.63 -43.94 -6.00
N LEU A 314 38.25 -44.89 -5.14
CA LEU A 314 36.84 -45.14 -4.78
C LEU A 314 36.24 -43.98 -3.98
N HIS A 315 36.99 -43.38 -3.06
CA HIS A 315 36.61 -42.17 -2.34
C HIS A 315 36.38 -41.01 -3.32
N GLY A 316 37.33 -40.76 -4.23
CA GLY A 316 37.17 -39.75 -5.28
C GLY A 316 36.01 -40.02 -6.25
N PHE A 317 35.72 -41.29 -6.52
CA PHE A 317 34.58 -41.74 -7.33
C PHE A 317 33.26 -41.45 -6.60
N VAL A 318 33.16 -41.78 -5.32
CA VAL A 318 31.96 -41.50 -4.50
C VAL A 318 31.71 -40.01 -4.33
N LEU A 319 32.74 -39.19 -4.10
CA LEU A 319 32.57 -37.73 -4.08
C LEU A 319 32.02 -37.19 -5.41
N THR A 320 32.50 -37.72 -6.53
CA THR A 320 31.99 -37.36 -7.87
C THR A 320 30.55 -37.83 -8.07
N HIS A 321 30.20 -39.00 -7.51
CA HIS A 321 28.84 -39.53 -7.55
C HIS A 321 27.87 -38.70 -6.70
N LYS A 322 28.30 -38.23 -5.52
CA LYS A 322 27.55 -37.27 -4.69
C LYS A 322 27.29 -35.94 -5.43
N ILE A 323 28.27 -35.41 -6.16
CA ILE A 323 28.07 -34.22 -7.02
C ILE A 323 27.06 -34.51 -8.13
N THR A 324 27.10 -35.71 -8.72
CA THR A 324 26.14 -36.13 -9.75
C THR A 324 24.73 -36.25 -9.19
N LEU A 325 24.57 -36.77 -7.97
CA LEU A 325 23.30 -36.80 -7.25
C LEU A 325 22.76 -35.38 -6.99
N LEU A 326 23.60 -34.48 -6.47
CA LEU A 326 23.22 -33.07 -6.29
C LEU A 326 22.83 -32.40 -7.60
N ARG A 327 23.48 -32.76 -8.71
CA ARG A 327 23.12 -32.27 -10.05
C ARG A 327 21.74 -32.76 -10.50
N ILE A 328 21.41 -34.03 -10.27
CA ILE A 328 20.09 -34.59 -10.60
C ILE A 328 19.03 -33.86 -9.76
N GLN A 329 19.24 -33.74 -8.45
CA GLN A 329 18.36 -32.99 -7.57
C GLN A 329 18.21 -31.53 -8.01
N ALA A 330 19.30 -30.85 -8.40
CA ALA A 330 19.26 -29.48 -8.91
C ALA A 330 18.43 -29.36 -10.21
N ALA A 331 18.58 -30.31 -11.13
CA ALA A 331 17.83 -30.35 -12.39
C ALA A 331 16.33 -30.59 -12.14
N ASP A 332 15.98 -31.44 -11.18
CA ASP A 332 14.60 -31.69 -10.79
C ASP A 332 13.98 -30.47 -10.08
N LEU A 333 14.74 -29.80 -9.22
CA LEU A 333 14.34 -28.53 -8.60
C LEU A 333 14.11 -27.43 -9.65
N ALA A 334 14.99 -27.31 -10.65
CA ALA A 334 14.85 -26.36 -11.75
C ALA A 334 13.60 -26.61 -12.61
N ARG A 335 13.10 -27.86 -12.66
CA ARG A 335 11.86 -28.21 -13.37
C ARG A 335 10.60 -27.96 -12.54
N THR A 336 10.70 -28.05 -11.22
CA THR A 336 9.54 -28.06 -10.30
C THR A 336 9.38 -26.75 -9.54
N ARG A 337 10.05 -26.60 -8.39
CA ARG A 337 9.86 -25.46 -7.48
C ARG A 337 10.63 -24.21 -7.92
N TRP A 338 11.76 -24.38 -8.61
CA TRP A 338 12.68 -23.32 -9.02
C TRP A 338 12.64 -23.02 -10.53
N THR A 339 11.48 -23.21 -11.16
CA THR A 339 11.28 -22.98 -12.59
C THR A 339 11.74 -21.58 -12.98
N GLU A 340 12.59 -21.51 -14.00
CA GLU A 340 13.20 -20.26 -14.54
C GLU A 340 14.04 -19.43 -13.53
N CYS A 341 14.21 -19.91 -12.30
CA CYS A 341 14.96 -19.22 -11.24
C CYS A 341 16.34 -19.84 -10.98
N LEU A 342 16.63 -20.99 -11.59
CA LEU A 342 17.83 -21.78 -11.36
C LEU A 342 18.38 -22.29 -12.71
N ASN A 343 19.68 -22.05 -12.94
CA ASN A 343 20.40 -22.55 -14.11
C ASN A 343 21.53 -23.47 -13.63
N VAL A 344 21.53 -24.71 -14.11
CA VAL A 344 22.46 -25.77 -13.70
C VAL A 344 23.48 -25.98 -14.81
N GLU A 345 24.73 -25.63 -14.55
CA GLU A 345 25.84 -25.82 -15.48
C GLU A 345 26.80 -26.88 -14.94
N PRO A 346 26.91 -28.05 -15.62
CA PRO A 346 27.90 -29.04 -15.27
C PRO A 346 29.28 -28.59 -15.77
N VAL A 347 30.22 -28.41 -14.85
CA VAL A 347 31.64 -28.19 -15.15
C VAL A 347 32.39 -29.40 -14.58
N HIS A 348 33.35 -29.97 -15.30
CA HIS A 348 34.00 -31.23 -14.92
C HIS A 348 34.25 -31.42 -13.40
N ARG A 349 33.87 -32.55 -12.80
CA ARG A 349 33.97 -32.87 -11.34
C ARG A 349 33.54 -31.73 -10.38
N SER A 350 32.79 -30.74 -10.87
CA SER A 350 32.19 -29.66 -10.11
C SER A 350 30.76 -29.40 -10.61
N LEU A 351 30.01 -28.59 -9.88
CA LEU A 351 28.63 -28.26 -10.20
C LEU A 351 28.45 -26.78 -9.95
N ILE A 352 28.15 -26.04 -11.01
CA ILE A 352 27.84 -24.62 -10.94
C ILE A 352 26.34 -24.46 -11.00
N ILE A 353 25.78 -23.79 -9.98
CA ILE A 353 24.35 -23.51 -9.91
C ILE A 353 24.18 -22.01 -9.78
N GLN A 354 23.68 -21.38 -10.84
CA GLN A 354 23.24 -20.01 -10.80
C GLN A 354 21.81 -19.97 -10.24
N TYR A 355 21.57 -19.15 -9.23
CA TYR A 355 20.26 -18.98 -8.60
C TYR A 355 19.80 -17.52 -8.74
N TRP A 356 18.49 -17.29 -8.65
CA TRP A 356 17.85 -16.00 -8.89
C TRP A 356 18.18 -15.41 -10.27
N THR A 357 18.12 -16.27 -11.29
CA THR A 357 18.42 -15.93 -12.69
C THR A 357 17.57 -14.78 -13.26
N GLY A 358 16.36 -14.58 -12.72
CA GLY A 358 15.45 -13.50 -13.12
C GLY A 358 15.73 -12.12 -12.48
N GLN A 359 16.61 -12.03 -11.48
CA GLN A 359 16.91 -10.74 -10.85
C GLN A 359 17.72 -9.82 -11.79
N PRO A 360 17.37 -8.51 -11.87
CA PRO A 360 18.19 -7.55 -12.60
C PRO A 360 19.53 -7.33 -11.89
N GLY A 361 20.63 -7.34 -12.66
CA GLY A 361 21.97 -7.06 -12.17
C GLY A 361 22.98 -8.19 -12.40
N GLY A 362 23.99 -8.28 -11.52
CA GLY A 362 25.06 -9.26 -11.61
C GLY A 362 24.60 -10.67 -11.20
N LYS A 363 25.03 -11.68 -11.97
CA LYS A 363 24.71 -13.09 -11.69
C LYS A 363 25.29 -13.55 -10.36
N SER A 364 24.54 -14.38 -9.64
CA SER A 364 24.97 -15.03 -8.40
C SER A 364 24.90 -16.54 -8.55
N TRP A 365 25.93 -17.25 -8.11
CA TRP A 365 26.03 -18.70 -8.26
C TRP A 365 26.77 -19.34 -7.11
N ILE A 366 26.63 -20.65 -7.00
CA ILE A 366 27.44 -21.50 -6.14
C ILE A 366 28.22 -22.49 -6.99
N GLU A 367 29.44 -22.79 -6.57
CA GLU A 367 30.30 -23.81 -7.17
C GLU A 367 30.53 -24.90 -6.12
N ILE A 368 30.02 -26.11 -6.39
CA ILE A 368 30.22 -27.28 -5.55
C ILE A 368 31.31 -28.13 -6.21
N GLY A 369 32.45 -28.31 -5.53
CA GLY A 369 33.60 -29.01 -6.07
C GLY A 369 34.33 -29.85 -5.03
N ILE A 370 35.37 -30.56 -5.47
CA ILE A 370 36.20 -31.40 -4.61
C ILE A 370 37.49 -30.64 -4.28
N ILE A 371 37.73 -30.40 -2.99
CA ILE A 371 39.01 -29.89 -2.51
C ILE A 371 39.92 -31.07 -2.18
N LYS A 372 41.15 -31.05 -2.68
CA LYS A 372 42.18 -32.03 -2.32
C LYS A 372 42.54 -31.85 -0.84
N GLY A 373 42.53 -32.96 -0.11
CA GLY A 373 42.99 -32.99 1.27
C GLY A 373 44.52 -32.82 1.40
N HIS A 374 44.99 -32.41 2.57
CA HIS A 374 46.41 -32.22 2.83
C HIS A 374 47.07 -33.54 3.26
N LYS A 375 48.18 -33.91 2.61
CA LYS A 375 49.06 -35.00 3.07
C LYS A 375 50.00 -34.44 4.16
N ALA A 376 50.18 -35.15 5.27
CA ALA A 376 50.93 -34.66 6.43
C ALA A 376 52.44 -34.41 6.19
N GLN A 377 52.94 -34.58 4.96
CA GLN A 377 54.37 -34.48 4.64
C GLN A 377 54.90 -33.04 4.50
N ASP A 378 54.05 -32.02 4.36
CA ASP A 378 54.50 -30.64 4.05
C ASP A 378 53.96 -29.53 4.99
N SER A 379 53.22 -29.85 6.05
CA SER A 379 52.85 -28.86 7.07
C SER A 379 52.46 -29.48 8.41
N ASP A 380 52.50 -28.67 9.48
CA ASP A 380 52.12 -28.97 10.87
C ASP A 380 50.60 -29.29 11.05
N ARG A 381 49.89 -29.59 9.93
CA ARG A 381 48.44 -29.79 9.88
C ARG A 381 48.11 -31.29 9.77
N PRO A 382 47.03 -31.75 10.44
CA PRO A 382 46.60 -33.14 10.39
C PRO A 382 46.23 -33.58 8.95
N HIS A 383 46.50 -34.85 8.63
CA HIS A 383 46.09 -35.44 7.35
C HIS A 383 44.58 -35.32 7.17
N THR A 384 44.17 -34.70 6.07
CA THR A 384 42.75 -34.56 5.70
C THR A 384 42.52 -35.26 4.35
N PRO A 385 41.46 -36.06 4.20
CA PRO A 385 41.08 -36.63 2.90
C PRO A 385 40.44 -35.56 2.00
N ALA A 386 40.19 -35.91 0.74
CA ALA A 386 39.44 -35.03 -0.16
C ALA A 386 38.01 -34.82 0.37
N ARG A 387 37.44 -33.63 0.14
CA ARG A 387 36.08 -33.33 0.60
C ARG A 387 35.33 -32.42 -0.35
N LEU A 388 34.00 -32.45 -0.28
CA LEU A 388 33.15 -31.51 -0.97
C LEU A 388 33.27 -30.13 -0.31
N ASN A 389 33.26 -29.09 -1.15
CA ASN A 389 33.23 -27.71 -0.71
C ASN A 389 32.27 -26.91 -1.58
N VAL A 390 31.61 -25.92 -0.98
CA VAL A 390 30.74 -24.96 -1.66
C VAL A 390 31.41 -23.60 -1.66
N ARG A 391 31.66 -23.03 -2.83
CA ARG A 391 32.08 -21.63 -3.00
C ARG A 391 30.89 -20.80 -3.41
N TRP A 392 30.76 -19.62 -2.84
CA TRP A 392 29.61 -18.74 -3.07
C TRP A 392 30.02 -17.42 -3.71
N PHE A 393 29.35 -17.11 -4.82
CA PHE A 393 29.55 -15.90 -5.60
C PHE A 393 28.27 -15.07 -5.64
N ARG A 394 28.40 -13.77 -5.36
CA ARG A 394 27.33 -12.78 -5.50
C ARG A 394 27.72 -11.69 -6.47
N ALA A 395 26.85 -11.38 -7.41
CA ALA A 395 27.06 -10.33 -8.41
C ALA A 395 28.46 -10.38 -9.06
N GLY A 396 28.94 -11.60 -9.35
CA GLY A 396 30.26 -11.84 -9.95
C GLY A 396 31.47 -11.85 -8.99
N LYS A 397 31.30 -11.64 -7.68
CA LYS A 397 32.39 -11.63 -6.70
C LYS A 397 32.29 -12.80 -5.73
N GLU A 398 33.41 -13.47 -5.50
CA GLU A 398 33.52 -14.53 -4.49
C GLU A 398 33.42 -13.95 -3.08
N ILE A 399 32.72 -14.63 -2.20
CA ILE A 399 32.62 -14.28 -0.79
C ILE A 399 33.48 -15.27 -0.01
N PRO A 400 34.69 -14.87 0.40
CA PRO A 400 35.55 -15.73 1.22
C PRO A 400 34.90 -15.97 2.60
N ASP A 401 35.38 -17.01 3.29
CA ASP A 401 35.06 -17.32 4.69
C ASP A 401 33.61 -17.74 5.01
N THR A 402 32.83 -18.12 3.99
CA THR A 402 31.51 -18.74 4.18
C THR A 402 31.60 -20.25 3.98
N THR A 403 31.16 -21.03 4.97
CA THR A 403 31.09 -22.49 4.89
C THR A 403 29.63 -22.91 4.96
N PHE A 404 29.23 -23.77 4.03
CA PHE A 404 27.90 -24.35 3.98
C PHE A 404 28.01 -25.82 4.35
N ASP A 405 27.23 -26.26 5.32
CA ASP A 405 27.29 -27.62 5.84
C ASP A 405 26.61 -28.56 4.85
N ILE A 406 27.39 -29.53 4.35
CA ILE A 406 26.89 -30.63 3.52
C ILE A 406 26.79 -31.86 4.43
N ASP A 407 25.57 -32.36 4.63
CA ASP A 407 25.36 -33.66 5.29
C ASP A 407 25.97 -34.76 4.39
N PRO A 408 27.03 -35.47 4.84
CA PRO A 408 27.67 -36.50 4.04
C PRO A 408 26.78 -37.73 3.85
N ALA A 409 25.85 -37.99 4.77
CA ALA A 409 24.93 -39.14 4.72
C ALA A 409 23.73 -38.86 3.81
N ASN A 410 23.17 -37.64 3.88
CA ASN A 410 22.01 -37.22 3.09
C ASN A 410 22.31 -35.94 2.29
N PRO A 411 23.09 -36.03 1.20
CA PRO A 411 23.37 -34.86 0.37
C PRO A 411 22.07 -34.34 -0.27
N SER A 412 21.63 -33.15 0.16
CA SER A 412 20.41 -32.50 -0.32
C SER A 412 20.72 -31.13 -0.92
N MET A 413 20.45 -30.99 -2.22
CA MET A 413 20.59 -29.73 -2.93
C MET A 413 19.64 -28.66 -2.41
N GLU A 414 18.43 -29.04 -2.01
CA GLU A 414 17.45 -28.11 -1.44
C GLU A 414 17.95 -27.51 -0.13
N HIS A 415 18.57 -28.32 0.75
CA HIS A 415 19.13 -27.84 2.00
C HIS A 415 20.28 -26.83 1.76
N ILE A 416 21.17 -27.15 0.82
CA ILE A 416 22.27 -26.25 0.44
C ILE A 416 21.72 -24.93 -0.13
N LEU A 417 20.74 -24.98 -1.03
CA LEU A 417 20.11 -23.77 -1.59
C LEU A 417 19.40 -22.94 -0.51
N ASN A 418 18.74 -23.58 0.46
CA ASN A 418 18.09 -22.88 1.57
C ASN A 418 19.13 -22.15 2.45
N GLN A 419 20.25 -22.79 2.78
CA GLN A 419 21.33 -22.13 3.53
C GLN A 419 21.95 -20.95 2.75
N VAL A 420 22.22 -21.16 1.45
CA VAL A 420 22.82 -20.13 0.57
C VAL A 420 21.88 -18.94 0.40
N THR A 421 20.61 -19.19 0.12
CA THR A 421 19.61 -18.12 -0.04
C THR A 421 19.32 -17.42 1.29
N ALA A 422 19.27 -18.13 2.41
CA ALA A 422 19.14 -17.53 3.73
C ALA A 422 20.33 -16.60 4.04
N ALA A 423 21.56 -17.02 3.74
CA ALA A 423 22.75 -16.19 3.87
C ALA A 423 22.70 -14.95 2.95
N HIS A 424 22.28 -15.11 1.69
CA HIS A 424 22.12 -13.97 0.77
C HIS A 424 21.06 -12.98 1.28
N MET A 425 19.89 -13.49 1.67
CA MET A 425 18.79 -12.70 2.20
C MET A 425 19.22 -11.91 3.43
N THR A 426 19.94 -12.55 4.36
CA THR A 426 20.48 -11.92 5.56
C THR A 426 21.28 -10.68 5.22
N VAL A 427 22.27 -10.81 4.33
CA VAL A 427 23.13 -9.68 3.97
C VAL A 427 22.33 -8.58 3.26
N ARG A 428 21.37 -8.93 2.38
CA ARG A 428 20.53 -7.93 1.69
C ARG A 428 19.64 -7.16 2.68
N LEU A 429 19.02 -7.86 3.64
CA LEU A 429 18.19 -7.26 4.69
C LEU A 429 19.01 -6.40 5.65
N GLU A 430 20.22 -6.84 6.04
CA GLU A 430 21.13 -6.07 6.88
C GLU A 430 21.67 -4.82 6.18
N THR A 431 21.92 -4.89 4.88
CA THR A 431 22.32 -3.73 4.07
C THR A 431 21.19 -2.70 4.02
N ILE A 432 19.94 -3.14 3.82
CA ILE A 432 18.78 -2.24 3.85
C ILE A 432 18.61 -1.64 5.26
N ARG A 433 18.80 -2.44 6.32
CA ARG A 433 18.75 -1.96 7.71
C ARG A 433 19.80 -0.87 7.98
N SER A 434 21.06 -1.08 7.56
CA SER A 434 22.13 -0.12 7.80
C SER A 434 21.90 1.19 7.03
N GLN A 435 21.41 1.10 5.79
CA GLN A 435 21.01 2.28 4.99
C GLN A 435 19.84 3.03 5.63
N LEU A 436 18.82 2.34 6.15
CA LEU A 436 17.70 2.96 6.87
C LEU A 436 18.12 3.65 8.17
N LEU A 437 19.06 3.03 8.91
CA LEU A 437 19.63 3.64 10.11
C LEU A 437 20.45 4.89 9.77
N ALA A 438 21.15 4.91 8.62
CA ALA A 438 21.92 6.07 8.18
C ALA A 438 21.04 7.28 7.79
N ILE A 439 19.85 7.05 7.23
CA ILE A 439 18.89 8.10 6.87
C ILE A 439 18.07 8.57 8.09
N SER A 440 17.98 7.75 9.13
CA SER A 440 17.18 8.05 10.32
C SER A 440 17.85 9.09 11.23
N PRO A 441 17.14 10.17 11.63
CA PRO A 441 17.67 11.12 12.62
C PRO A 441 17.81 10.49 14.01
N SER A 442 18.57 11.11 14.91
CA SER A 442 18.83 10.60 16.28
C SER A 442 17.55 10.35 17.09
N ASP A 443 16.52 11.18 16.89
CA ASP A 443 15.20 11.06 17.53
C ASP A 443 14.18 10.33 16.62
N SER A 444 14.63 9.33 15.86
CA SER A 444 13.76 8.56 14.96
C SER A 444 12.71 7.75 15.74
N ALA A 445 11.46 7.82 15.28
CA ALA A 445 10.37 6.99 15.77
C ALA A 445 10.24 5.67 14.98
N LEU A 446 11.12 5.42 14.00
CA LEU A 446 11.13 4.21 13.19
C LEU A 446 11.85 3.08 13.93
N ASP A 447 11.11 2.08 14.39
CA ASP A 447 11.64 0.85 14.93
C ASP A 447 11.97 -0.13 13.79
N ILE A 448 13.16 -0.72 13.80
CA ILE A 448 13.68 -1.60 12.75
C ILE A 448 14.28 -2.85 13.38
N ASN A 449 13.70 -4.01 13.06
CA ASN A 449 14.15 -5.30 13.56
C ASN A 449 14.31 -6.29 12.41
N VAL A 450 15.50 -6.90 12.32
CA VAL A 450 15.80 -7.96 11.36
C VAL A 450 15.79 -9.30 12.09
N LYS A 451 14.97 -10.22 11.59
CA LYS A 451 15.03 -11.64 11.96
C LYS A 451 15.86 -12.37 10.92
N VAL A 452 16.82 -13.15 11.38
CA VAL A 452 17.78 -13.91 10.57
C VAL A 452 17.69 -15.37 10.96
N SER A 453 17.84 -16.25 9.97
CA SER A 453 17.96 -17.69 10.12
C SER A 453 19.03 -18.18 9.16
N THR A 454 19.80 -19.19 9.54
CA THR A 454 20.85 -19.79 8.70
C THR A 454 20.33 -20.97 7.89
N THR A 455 19.22 -21.59 8.29
CA THR A 455 18.69 -22.83 7.71
C THR A 455 17.34 -22.66 7.02
N ASP A 456 16.49 -21.76 7.54
CA ASP A 456 15.17 -21.48 6.96
C ASP A 456 15.11 -20.06 6.37
N PRO A 457 15.17 -19.91 5.04
CA PRO A 457 15.11 -18.61 4.41
C PRO A 457 13.76 -17.89 4.64
N ASN A 458 12.65 -18.61 4.87
CA ASN A 458 11.34 -17.97 5.10
C ASN A 458 11.25 -17.29 6.47
N ALA A 459 12.08 -17.68 7.43
CA ALA A 459 12.16 -17.01 8.72
C ALA A 459 12.84 -15.64 8.64
N CYS A 460 13.63 -15.38 7.59
CA CYS A 460 14.33 -14.12 7.39
C CYS A 460 13.36 -13.00 6.98
N ALA A 461 13.31 -11.92 7.76
CA ALA A 461 12.44 -10.78 7.50
C ALA A 461 12.96 -9.50 8.15
N LEU A 462 12.75 -8.37 7.49
CA LEU A 462 12.97 -7.03 8.03
C LEU A 462 11.61 -6.43 8.41
N THR A 463 11.39 -6.25 9.70
CA THR A 463 10.20 -5.57 10.23
C THR A 463 10.51 -4.12 10.55
N MET A 464 9.61 -3.23 10.14
CA MET A 464 9.70 -1.79 10.32
C MET A 464 8.40 -1.27 10.92
N LYS A 465 8.47 -0.36 11.88
CA LYS A 465 7.28 0.24 12.48
C LYS A 465 7.52 1.72 12.77
N LEU A 466 6.75 2.59 12.12
CA LEU A 466 6.86 4.04 12.32
C LEU A 466 5.96 4.51 13.48
N GLY A 467 6.59 4.81 14.61
CA GLY A 467 5.93 5.24 15.85
C GLY A 467 5.08 4.15 16.49
N LYS A 468 4.45 4.48 17.63
CA LYS A 468 3.62 3.50 18.37
C LYS A 468 2.39 3.03 17.59
N ASN A 469 1.86 3.90 16.73
CA ASN A 469 0.58 3.73 16.04
C ASN A 469 0.70 3.29 14.57
N GLY A 470 1.92 3.20 14.03
CA GLY A 470 2.14 2.74 12.67
C GLY A 470 1.88 1.24 12.51
N LEU A 471 1.46 0.85 11.31
CA LEU A 471 1.39 -0.56 10.92
C LEU A 471 2.80 -1.14 10.89
N VAL A 472 2.93 -2.41 11.26
CA VAL A 472 4.18 -3.16 11.10
C VAL A 472 4.32 -3.49 9.62
N THR A 473 5.29 -2.87 8.97
CA THR A 473 5.67 -3.19 7.60
C THR A 473 6.72 -4.29 7.64
N THR A 474 6.44 -5.45 7.05
CA THR A 474 7.38 -6.56 6.98
C THR A 474 7.84 -6.74 5.55
N LEU A 475 9.14 -6.55 5.33
CA LEU A 475 9.83 -6.83 4.09
C LEU A 475 10.43 -8.25 4.15
N ARG A 476 10.10 -9.05 3.15
CA ARG A 476 10.60 -10.42 2.95
C ARG A 476 11.19 -10.52 1.56
N ILE A 477 12.14 -11.42 1.39
CA ILE A 477 12.64 -11.81 0.07
C ILE A 477 12.07 -13.21 -0.20
N ILE A 478 11.50 -13.43 -1.37
CA ILE A 478 11.00 -14.73 -1.78
C ILE A 478 12.21 -15.62 -2.04
N PRO A 479 12.39 -16.75 -1.33
CA PRO A 479 13.63 -17.53 -1.41
C PRO A 479 13.94 -18.08 -2.81
N VAL A 480 12.90 -18.34 -3.60
CA VAL A 480 13.02 -19.00 -4.92
C VAL A 480 13.49 -18.04 -6.01
N ASN A 481 12.85 -16.87 -6.16
CA ASN A 481 13.14 -15.94 -7.24
C ASN A 481 13.96 -14.71 -6.81
N GLY A 482 14.12 -14.49 -5.50
CA GLY A 482 14.88 -13.38 -4.93
C GLY A 482 14.13 -12.04 -4.91
N ASP A 483 12.84 -12.03 -5.24
CA ASP A 483 12.02 -10.81 -5.26
C ASP A 483 11.67 -10.33 -3.86
N ILE A 484 11.59 -9.02 -3.70
CA ILE A 484 11.15 -8.37 -2.48
C ILE A 484 9.62 -8.36 -2.45
N SER A 485 9.06 -8.81 -1.32
CA SER A 485 7.65 -8.74 -0.98
C SER A 485 7.47 -7.95 0.32
N ILE A 486 6.47 -7.08 0.35
CA ILE A 486 6.18 -6.15 1.43
C ILE A 486 4.73 -6.34 1.91
N SER A 487 4.59 -6.57 3.20
CA SER A 487 3.29 -6.60 3.88
C SER A 487 3.19 -5.44 4.87
N PRO A 488 2.00 -4.86 5.12
CA PRO A 488 0.69 -5.23 4.58
C PRO A 488 0.49 -4.80 3.12
N VAL A 489 -0.27 -5.59 2.36
CA VAL A 489 -0.56 -5.33 0.95
C VAL A 489 -1.44 -4.09 0.80
N SER A 490 -0.98 -3.14 -0.01
CA SER A 490 -1.67 -1.90 -0.36
C SER A 490 -1.23 -1.45 -1.75
N ALA A 491 -1.98 -0.55 -2.40
CA ALA A 491 -1.57 0.02 -3.68
C ALA A 491 -0.18 0.70 -3.62
N ALA A 492 0.16 1.25 -2.44
CA ALA A 492 1.48 1.82 -2.19
C ALA A 492 2.60 0.77 -2.08
N SER A 493 2.34 -0.34 -1.39
CA SER A 493 3.35 -1.39 -1.21
C SER A 493 3.62 -2.11 -2.53
N ILE A 494 2.58 -2.37 -3.34
CA ILE A 494 2.71 -3.01 -4.67
C ILE A 494 3.56 -2.14 -5.61
N ASP A 495 3.33 -0.82 -5.64
CA ASP A 495 4.15 0.11 -6.43
C ASP A 495 5.62 0.07 -6.00
N VAL A 496 5.87 0.05 -4.68
CA VAL A 496 7.22 0.00 -4.13
C VAL A 496 7.89 -1.36 -4.39
N GLU A 497 7.17 -2.47 -4.26
CA GLU A 497 7.64 -3.82 -4.61
C GLU A 497 8.07 -3.87 -6.08
N GLY A 498 7.21 -3.40 -6.99
CA GLY A 498 7.50 -3.35 -8.42
C GLY A 498 8.76 -2.56 -8.72
N ARG A 499 8.92 -1.38 -8.09
CA ARG A 499 10.11 -0.54 -8.27
C ARG A 499 11.37 -1.20 -7.74
N LEU A 500 11.35 -1.74 -6.52
CA LEU A 500 12.51 -2.40 -5.91
C LEU A 500 12.94 -3.67 -6.64
N ASN A 501 12.00 -4.39 -7.26
CA ASN A 501 12.30 -5.58 -8.05
C ASN A 501 12.73 -5.25 -9.48
N SER A 502 12.34 -4.09 -10.03
CA SER A 502 12.70 -3.69 -11.40
C SER A 502 14.13 -3.13 -11.53
N ASP A 503 14.61 -2.37 -10.54
CA ASP A 503 15.89 -1.67 -10.62
C ASP A 503 16.66 -1.80 -9.30
N PRO A 504 17.81 -2.50 -9.29
CA PRO A 504 18.60 -2.74 -8.09
C PRO A 504 19.41 -1.51 -7.64
N THR A 505 19.48 -0.44 -8.44
CA THR A 505 20.23 0.80 -8.12
C THR A 505 19.44 1.78 -7.27
N ILE A 506 18.13 1.57 -7.16
CA ILE A 506 17.22 2.41 -6.38
C ILE A 506 17.60 2.37 -4.90
N ASP A 507 17.61 3.54 -4.26
CA ASP A 507 17.78 3.66 -2.81
C ASP A 507 16.57 3.06 -2.08
N ALA A 508 16.72 1.80 -1.68
CA ALA A 508 15.69 1.05 -0.98
C ALA A 508 15.31 1.72 0.34
N ALA A 509 16.26 2.32 1.06
CA ALA A 509 15.99 2.96 2.34
C ALA A 509 15.12 4.22 2.16
N GLN A 510 15.38 5.02 1.13
CA GLN A 510 14.57 6.20 0.84
C GLN A 510 13.14 5.82 0.44
N ILE A 511 12.95 4.83 -0.43
CA ILE A 511 11.60 4.42 -0.84
C ILE A 511 10.84 3.75 0.31
N LEU A 512 11.50 2.91 1.11
CA LEU A 512 10.86 2.28 2.27
C LEU A 512 10.49 3.31 3.35
N SER A 513 11.30 4.36 3.54
CA SER A 513 10.93 5.47 4.44
C SER A 513 9.65 6.16 3.96
N TYR A 514 9.55 6.42 2.66
CA TYR A 514 8.37 7.00 2.03
C TYR A 514 7.13 6.09 2.15
N LEU A 515 7.30 4.78 1.95
CA LEU A 515 6.22 3.80 2.10
C LEU A 515 5.67 3.81 3.52
N ASN A 516 6.54 3.73 4.53
CA ASN A 516 6.12 3.73 5.92
C ASN A 516 5.36 5.02 6.28
N CYS A 517 5.84 6.18 5.84
CA CYS A 517 5.11 7.44 6.03
C CYS A 517 3.75 7.45 5.30
N LYS A 518 3.67 6.89 4.09
CA LYS A 518 2.43 6.81 3.31
C LYS A 518 1.40 5.87 3.94
N LEU A 519 1.81 4.71 4.45
CA LEU A 519 0.89 3.77 5.12
C LEU A 519 0.27 4.40 6.38
N VAL A 520 1.06 5.12 7.17
CA VAL A 520 0.56 5.89 8.32
C VAL A 520 -0.39 7.00 7.86
N GLN A 521 -0.04 7.72 6.77
CA GLN A 521 -0.91 8.75 6.18
C GLN A 521 -2.27 8.18 5.77
N ASP A 522 -2.30 7.07 5.05
CA ASP A 522 -3.52 6.45 4.53
C ASP A 522 -4.40 5.91 5.66
N GLN A 523 -3.79 5.41 6.74
CA GLN A 523 -4.52 4.96 7.93
C GLN A 523 -5.16 6.13 8.69
N ILE A 524 -4.39 7.19 8.96
CA ILE A 524 -4.90 8.38 9.67
C ILE A 524 -5.96 9.09 8.82
N THR A 525 -5.72 9.25 7.52
CA THR A 525 -6.64 9.89 6.58
C THR A 525 -7.97 9.16 6.52
N ARG A 526 -7.96 7.82 6.39
CA ARG A 526 -9.20 7.03 6.42
C ARG A 526 -9.99 7.23 7.71
N LYS A 527 -9.31 7.22 8.86
CA LYS A 527 -9.96 7.44 10.16
C LYS A 527 -10.46 8.88 10.33
N ALA A 528 -9.74 9.87 9.81
CA ALA A 528 -10.14 11.27 9.82
C ALA A 528 -11.40 11.49 8.97
N LEU A 529 -11.44 10.92 7.76
CA LEU A 529 -12.62 10.96 6.88
C LEU A 529 -13.84 10.28 7.55
N GLN A 530 -13.65 9.11 8.17
CA GLN A 530 -14.69 8.45 8.97
C GLN A 530 -15.12 9.28 10.20
N GLY A 531 -14.21 10.10 10.73
CA GLY A 531 -14.46 11.05 11.82
C GLY A 531 -15.21 12.32 11.39
N GLY A 532 -15.53 12.47 10.09
CA GLY A 532 -16.24 13.63 9.53
C GLY A 532 -15.33 14.78 9.08
N TRP A 533 -14.01 14.57 9.02
CA TRP A 533 -13.08 15.55 8.46
C TRP A 533 -13.10 15.47 6.94
N LEU A 534 -12.80 16.59 6.28
CA LEU A 534 -12.75 16.71 4.82
C LEU A 534 -11.32 17.00 4.39
N LEU A 535 -10.87 16.39 3.29
CA LEU A 535 -9.57 16.70 2.70
C LEU A 535 -9.60 18.08 2.06
N MET A 536 -8.63 18.93 2.39
CA MET A 536 -8.46 20.24 1.78
C MET A 536 -7.17 20.25 0.95
N PRO A 537 -7.24 20.38 -0.38
CA PRO A 537 -6.04 20.43 -1.21
C PRO A 537 -5.27 21.73 -0.97
N THR A 538 -3.95 21.61 -0.80
CA THR A 538 -3.01 22.73 -0.66
C THR A 538 -1.84 22.57 -1.63
N THR A 539 -1.34 23.67 -2.18
CA THR A 539 -0.27 23.67 -3.20
C THR A 539 1.03 23.15 -2.58
N GLN A 540 1.73 22.24 -3.27
CA GLN A 540 3.09 21.84 -2.86
C GLN A 540 4.01 23.06 -2.93
N GLN A 541 4.44 23.55 -1.76
CA GLN A 541 5.40 24.64 -1.64
C GLN A 541 6.79 24.07 -1.41
N GLY A 542 7.79 24.53 -2.17
CA GLY A 542 9.19 24.12 -1.99
C GLY A 542 9.78 24.49 -0.62
N ASP A 543 9.25 25.54 0.02
CA ASP A 543 9.71 26.04 1.33
C ASP A 543 8.96 25.44 2.54
N ALA A 544 8.24 24.32 2.37
CA ALA A 544 7.48 23.72 3.48
C ALA A 544 8.35 23.41 4.72
N ASN A 545 9.60 23.00 4.52
CA ASN A 545 10.53 22.73 5.63
C ASN A 545 10.85 23.97 6.46
N LYS A 546 10.80 25.20 5.89
CA LYS A 546 10.98 26.45 6.65
C LYS A 546 9.77 26.77 7.52
N ILE A 547 8.56 26.48 7.03
CA ILE A 547 7.30 26.75 7.74
C ILE A 547 7.15 25.84 8.96
N PHE A 548 7.50 24.56 8.80
CA PHE A 548 7.34 23.54 9.85
C PHE A 548 8.64 23.25 10.62
N ALA A 549 9.77 23.87 10.24
CA ALA A 549 11.10 23.68 10.81
C ALA A 549 11.61 22.23 10.86
N GLU A 550 11.10 21.35 9.99
CA GLU A 550 11.38 19.91 9.99
C GLU A 550 11.47 19.34 8.57
N GLN A 551 12.19 18.22 8.41
CA GLN A 551 12.21 17.47 7.16
C GLN A 551 10.92 16.66 7.01
N ILE A 552 10.02 17.15 6.17
CA ILE A 552 8.72 16.51 5.93
C ILE A 552 8.82 15.54 4.76
N ILE A 553 8.44 14.28 4.99
CA ILE A 553 8.32 13.28 3.92
C ILE A 553 6.92 13.34 3.32
N ARG A 554 5.89 13.37 4.17
CA ARG A 554 4.48 13.43 3.76
C ARG A 554 3.69 14.46 4.58
N ARG A 555 2.70 15.07 3.93
CA ARG A 555 1.76 15.99 4.58
C ARG A 555 0.34 15.81 4.07
N THR A 556 -0.65 16.05 4.93
CA THR A 556 -2.07 16.06 4.58
C THR A 556 -2.77 17.19 5.31
N THR A 557 -3.61 17.95 4.60
CA THR A 557 -4.39 19.05 5.16
C THR A 557 -5.87 18.68 5.22
N PHE A 558 -6.47 18.88 6.38
CA PHE A 558 -7.85 18.56 6.71
C PHE A 558 -8.63 19.83 7.09
N THR A 559 -9.91 19.85 6.79
CA THR A 559 -10.87 20.83 7.27
C THR A 559 -12.09 20.13 7.86
N ARG A 560 -12.95 20.88 8.55
CA ARG A 560 -14.21 20.40 9.11
C ARG A 560 -15.34 21.25 8.58
N HIS A 561 -16.52 20.67 8.45
CA HIS A 561 -17.71 21.42 8.08
C HIS A 561 -17.92 22.60 9.05
N GLY A 562 -17.99 23.82 8.53
CA GLY A 562 -18.15 25.05 9.32
C GLY A 562 -16.87 25.77 9.74
N TRP A 563 -15.67 25.28 9.36
CA TRP A 563 -14.39 25.93 9.71
C TRP A 563 -13.96 27.11 8.80
N GLY A 564 -14.81 27.55 7.87
CA GLY A 564 -14.44 28.60 6.90
C GLY A 564 -13.29 28.16 5.98
N GLU A 565 -12.74 29.11 5.21
CA GLU A 565 -11.65 28.81 4.25
C GLU A 565 -10.24 29.14 4.77
N ASP A 566 -10.15 29.88 5.87
CA ASP A 566 -8.89 30.46 6.35
C ASP A 566 -8.09 29.53 7.28
N TRP A 567 -8.69 28.43 7.72
CA TRP A 567 -8.10 27.55 8.74
C TRP A 567 -8.21 26.08 8.37
N ALA A 568 -7.14 25.34 8.61
CA ALA A 568 -7.08 23.89 8.41
C ALA A 568 -6.18 23.23 9.46
N ILE A 569 -6.39 21.93 9.67
CA ILE A 569 -5.48 21.09 10.44
C ILE A 569 -4.50 20.44 9.45
N CYS A 570 -3.21 20.60 9.67
CA CYS A 570 -2.18 19.95 8.87
C CYS A 570 -1.53 18.82 9.67
N LEU A 571 -1.42 17.66 9.03
CA LEU A 571 -0.70 16.49 9.50
C LEU A 571 0.63 16.42 8.77
N THR A 572 1.74 16.42 9.50
CA THR A 572 3.08 16.15 8.93
C THR A 572 3.59 14.80 9.44
N ILE A 573 4.23 14.06 8.54
CA ILE A 573 4.78 12.74 8.82
C ILE A 573 6.23 12.71 8.32
N SER A 574 7.14 12.36 9.23
CA SER A 574 8.56 12.18 8.96
C SER A 574 9.06 10.94 9.72
N LEU A 575 10.36 10.64 9.63
CA LEU A 575 10.97 9.57 10.43
C LEU A 575 10.96 9.84 11.93
N GLN A 576 10.80 11.10 12.37
CA GLN A 576 10.62 11.46 13.78
C GLN A 576 9.19 11.17 14.29
N GLY A 577 8.28 10.78 13.39
CA GLY A 577 6.91 10.41 13.71
C GLY A 577 5.87 11.39 13.17
N VAL A 578 4.76 11.48 13.88
CA VAL A 578 3.55 12.20 13.44
C VAL A 578 3.38 13.46 14.27
N LYS A 579 3.24 14.62 13.62
CA LYS A 579 2.96 15.90 14.26
C LYS A 579 1.72 16.57 13.67
N TRP A 580 0.99 17.26 14.52
CA TRP A 580 -0.25 17.95 14.19
C TRP A 580 -0.06 19.45 14.31
N TRP A 581 -0.61 20.17 13.34
CA TRP A 581 -0.46 21.61 13.23
C TRP A 581 -1.81 22.23 12.94
N ILE A 582 -2.04 23.42 13.48
CA ILE A 582 -3.07 24.31 12.97
C ILE A 582 -2.42 25.28 11.99
N VAL A 583 -2.98 25.37 10.78
CA VAL A 583 -2.45 26.24 9.73
C VAL A 583 -3.45 27.31 9.33
N ARG A 584 -2.95 28.54 9.16
CA ARG A 584 -3.71 29.64 8.58
C ARG A 584 -3.42 29.70 7.09
N LEU A 585 -4.47 29.66 6.29
CA LEU A 585 -4.43 29.66 4.85
C LEU A 585 -4.59 31.08 4.32
N ALA A 586 -3.83 31.43 3.30
CA ALA A 586 -4.04 32.62 2.50
C ALA A 586 -4.68 32.20 1.17
N SER A 587 -5.85 32.75 0.88
CA SER A 587 -6.50 32.63 -0.43
C SER A 587 -6.02 33.76 -1.31
N THR A 588 -5.14 33.46 -2.27
CA THR A 588 -4.79 34.37 -3.37
C THR A 588 -5.48 33.86 -4.62
N SER A 589 -6.71 34.28 -4.90
CA SER A 589 -7.31 34.03 -6.22
C SER A 589 -6.37 34.59 -7.31
N PRO A 590 -5.92 33.82 -8.32
CA PRO A 590 -6.45 32.53 -8.81
C PRO A 590 -5.62 31.28 -8.43
N THR A 591 -4.63 31.40 -7.53
CA THR A 591 -3.73 30.30 -7.17
C THR A 591 -4.29 29.39 -6.07
N PRO A 592 -3.89 28.11 -6.06
CA PRO A 592 -4.26 27.17 -5.01
C PRO A 592 -3.74 27.64 -3.63
N ARG A 593 -4.54 27.37 -2.59
CA ARG A 593 -4.34 27.91 -1.22
C ARG A 593 -2.95 27.62 -0.67
N ILE A 594 -2.36 28.64 -0.06
CA ILE A 594 -1.01 28.63 0.50
C ILE A 594 -1.08 28.64 2.04
N ILE A 595 -0.21 27.87 2.68
CA ILE A 595 -0.02 27.91 4.13
C ILE A 595 0.83 29.13 4.47
N ASN A 596 0.28 30.07 5.24
CA ASN A 596 0.97 31.28 5.67
C ASN A 596 1.70 31.06 6.99
N THR A 597 0.98 30.56 8.00
CA THR A 597 1.53 30.29 9.34
C THR A 597 1.09 28.92 9.82
N ALA A 598 1.97 28.24 10.56
CA ALA A 598 1.71 26.95 11.19
C ALA A 598 2.06 27.01 12.67
N GLU A 599 1.15 26.57 13.54
CA GLU A 599 1.39 26.42 14.98
C GLU A 599 1.26 24.95 15.38
N THR A 600 2.18 24.43 16.18
CA THR A 600 2.14 23.05 16.65
C THR A 600 0.99 22.84 17.64
N LEU A 601 0.28 21.73 17.49
CA LEU A 601 -0.73 21.28 18.45
C LEU A 601 -0.05 20.38 19.49
N SER A 602 0.03 20.86 20.73
CA SER A 602 0.52 20.07 21.87
C SER A 602 -0.51 19.01 22.26
N ILE A 603 -0.33 17.80 21.76
CA ILE A 603 -1.16 16.63 22.08
C ILE A 603 -0.37 15.74 23.04
N LEU A 604 -0.98 15.34 24.15
CA LEU A 604 -0.37 14.39 25.07
C LEU A 604 -0.12 13.08 24.29
N PRO A 605 1.07 12.45 24.38
CA PRO A 605 1.35 11.21 23.68
C PRO A 605 0.38 10.11 24.15
N SER A 606 -0.71 9.94 23.41
CA SER A 606 -1.71 8.89 23.66
C SER A 606 -1.04 7.53 23.48
N THR A 607 -1.27 6.65 24.46
CA THR A 607 -0.81 5.25 24.44
C THR A 607 -1.67 4.35 23.54
N LYS A 608 -2.84 4.84 23.09
CA LYS A 608 -3.75 4.12 22.19
C LYS A 608 -3.62 4.62 20.75
N SER A 609 -4.01 3.77 19.80
CA SER A 609 -4.14 4.08 18.37
C SER A 609 -4.88 5.39 18.14
N PHE A 610 -4.68 6.02 16.97
CA PHE A 610 -5.51 7.15 16.55
C PHE A 610 -6.96 6.70 16.42
N ASP A 611 -7.73 6.79 17.49
CA ASP A 611 -9.15 6.44 17.52
C ASP A 611 -9.98 7.71 17.31
N ARG A 612 -11.28 7.56 17.02
CA ARG A 612 -12.21 8.68 16.86
C ARG A 612 -12.11 9.68 18.01
N HIS A 613 -11.94 9.19 19.24
CA HIS A 613 -11.74 10.03 20.42
C HIS A 613 -10.49 10.92 20.32
N THR A 614 -9.35 10.38 19.86
CA THR A 614 -8.12 11.16 19.69
C THR A 614 -8.28 12.23 18.61
N LEU A 615 -8.98 11.93 17.52
CA LEU A 615 -9.28 12.90 16.47
C LEU A 615 -10.19 14.03 16.98
N MET A 616 -11.25 13.70 17.73
CA MET A 616 -12.10 14.71 18.38
C MET A 616 -11.34 15.56 19.41
N LEU A 617 -10.35 14.97 20.09
CA LEU A 617 -9.49 15.71 21.02
C LEU A 617 -8.56 16.68 20.27
N ILE A 618 -8.00 16.26 19.13
CA ILE A 618 -7.20 17.14 18.25
C ILE A 618 -8.07 18.27 17.71
N GLU A 619 -9.29 17.96 17.27
CA GLU A 619 -10.26 18.96 16.80
C GLU A 619 -10.58 19.98 17.88
N SER A 620 -11.00 19.53 19.07
CA SER A 620 -11.36 20.42 20.17
C SER A 620 -10.17 21.27 20.65
N ARG A 621 -8.94 20.71 20.64
CA ARG A 621 -7.72 21.45 20.98
C ARG A 621 -7.39 22.51 19.93
N ALA A 622 -7.52 22.17 18.65
CA ALA A 622 -7.32 23.11 17.55
C ALA A 622 -8.33 24.26 17.60
N VAL A 623 -9.62 23.98 17.86
CA VAL A 623 -10.63 25.02 18.03
C VAL A 623 -10.32 25.95 19.20
N ALA A 624 -9.93 25.37 20.35
CA ALA A 624 -9.56 26.14 21.52
C ALA A 624 -8.35 27.05 21.27
N GLN A 625 -7.32 26.56 20.57
CA GLN A 625 -6.13 27.34 20.25
C GLN A 625 -6.42 28.47 19.27
N VAL A 626 -7.17 28.22 18.19
CA VAL A 626 -7.56 29.24 17.21
C VAL A 626 -8.46 30.30 17.83
N SER A 627 -9.44 29.89 18.63
CA SER A 627 -10.32 30.85 19.29
C SER A 627 -9.53 31.77 20.22
N LEU A 628 -8.58 31.22 20.99
CA LEU A 628 -7.70 32.02 21.86
C LEU A 628 -6.77 32.96 21.08
N SER A 629 -6.13 32.49 20.00
CA SER A 629 -5.24 33.32 19.20
C SER A 629 -6.00 34.46 18.50
N ASN A 630 -7.19 34.17 17.97
CA ASN A 630 -8.06 35.16 17.34
C ASN A 630 -8.54 36.22 18.35
N ILE A 631 -9.06 35.80 19.52
CA ILE A 631 -9.52 36.73 20.57
C ILE A 631 -8.37 37.57 21.10
N SER A 632 -7.19 36.98 21.32
CA SER A 632 -6.02 37.73 21.78
C SER A 632 -5.58 38.77 20.75
N SER A 633 -5.59 38.42 19.46
CA SER A 633 -5.29 39.37 18.37
C SER A 633 -6.28 40.54 18.36
N GLN A 634 -7.58 40.26 18.51
CA GLN A 634 -8.64 41.28 18.54
C GLN A 634 -8.54 42.21 19.75
N LEU A 635 -8.28 41.67 20.95
CA LEU A 635 -8.13 42.47 22.16
C LEU A 635 -6.91 43.40 22.06
N ARG A 636 -5.81 42.93 21.45
CA ARG A 636 -4.64 43.77 21.15
C ARG A 636 -4.96 44.86 20.14
N GLN A 637 -5.65 44.53 19.04
CA GLN A 637 -6.04 45.50 18.01
C GLN A 637 -6.98 46.58 18.57
N ALA A 638 -7.91 46.19 19.43
CA ALA A 638 -8.86 47.10 20.08
C ALA A 638 -8.30 47.85 21.30
N LYS A 639 -7.02 47.63 21.67
CA LYS A 639 -6.35 48.22 22.85
C LYS A 639 -7.10 47.98 24.18
N ILE A 640 -7.70 46.80 24.35
CA ILE A 640 -8.41 46.41 25.58
C ILE A 640 -7.45 45.68 26.51
N CYS A 641 -7.37 46.08 27.79
CA CYS A 641 -6.56 45.37 28.78
C CYS A 641 -7.10 43.96 29.01
N HIS A 642 -6.22 42.96 28.86
CA HIS A 642 -6.56 41.56 29.04
C HIS A 642 -5.38 40.75 29.60
N GLU A 643 -5.70 39.69 30.34
CA GLU A 643 -4.75 38.73 30.91
C GLU A 643 -5.13 37.32 30.44
N ILE A 644 -4.17 36.55 29.94
CA ILE A 644 -4.40 35.16 29.52
C ILE A 644 -3.73 34.25 30.54
N ARG A 645 -4.53 33.45 31.26
CA ARG A 645 -4.03 32.43 32.17
C ARG A 645 -4.28 31.05 31.59
N HIS A 646 -3.22 30.26 31.43
CA HIS A 646 -3.35 28.85 31.11
C HIS A 646 -3.70 28.07 32.37
N VAL A 647 -4.82 27.36 32.35
CA VAL A 647 -5.30 26.58 33.49
C VAL A 647 -5.18 25.11 33.13
N SER A 648 -4.49 24.33 33.95
CA SER A 648 -4.48 22.87 33.83
C SER A 648 -5.88 22.34 34.11
N PRO A 649 -6.41 21.38 33.32
CA PRO A 649 -7.73 20.82 33.57
C PRO A 649 -7.73 20.20 34.97
N ALA A 650 -8.46 20.82 35.90
CA ALA A 650 -8.61 20.32 37.25
C ALA A 650 -9.33 18.97 37.18
N ALA A 651 -8.76 17.94 37.81
CA ALA A 651 -9.42 16.66 38.01
C ALA A 651 -10.80 16.90 38.61
N SER A 652 -11.83 16.37 37.95
CA SER A 652 -13.23 16.49 38.33
C SER A 652 -13.44 16.02 39.77
N GLN A 653 -13.58 16.98 40.70
CA GLN A 653 -14.21 16.70 41.98
C GLN A 653 -15.71 16.52 41.74
N THR A 654 -16.18 15.32 42.07
CA THR A 654 -17.56 14.88 42.12
C THR A 654 -18.35 15.74 43.10
N ASN A 655 -19.06 16.75 42.62
CA ASN A 655 -20.19 17.34 43.33
C ASN A 655 -21.39 17.39 42.39
N ILE A 656 -22.27 16.40 42.57
CA ILE A 656 -23.56 16.27 41.88
C ILE A 656 -24.51 17.28 42.51
N THR A 657 -24.45 18.55 42.11
CA THR A 657 -25.53 19.56 42.22
C THR A 657 -25.08 20.90 41.61
N ALA A 658 -24.65 20.91 40.35
CA ALA A 658 -24.36 22.17 39.65
C ALA A 658 -24.86 22.13 38.20
N SER A 659 -25.46 23.25 37.79
CA SER A 659 -26.10 23.57 36.51
C SER A 659 -25.35 23.05 35.26
N PRO A 660 -26.06 22.82 34.12
CA PRO A 660 -25.55 22.14 32.92
C PRO A 660 -24.40 22.83 32.15
N LEU A 661 -23.74 23.84 32.72
CA LEU A 661 -22.62 24.58 32.12
C LEU A 661 -21.23 24.11 32.60
N SER A 662 -21.12 23.00 33.32
CA SER A 662 -19.93 22.72 34.17
C SER A 662 -18.90 21.70 33.65
N SER A 663 -19.03 21.16 32.43
CA SER A 663 -17.98 20.31 31.83
C SER A 663 -16.98 21.15 31.01
N SER A 664 -16.08 21.86 31.70
CA SER A 664 -15.11 22.76 31.05
C SER A 664 -13.90 21.98 30.53
N THR A 665 -13.70 21.90 29.21
CA THR A 665 -12.46 21.41 28.57
C THR A 665 -11.42 22.53 28.37
N THR A 666 -11.54 23.61 29.13
CA THR A 666 -10.75 24.84 28.99
C THR A 666 -9.27 24.62 29.26
N THR A 667 -8.44 25.00 28.30
CA THR A 667 -6.97 25.04 28.44
C THR A 667 -6.42 26.44 28.75
N ALA A 668 -7.28 27.46 28.70
CA ALA A 668 -6.95 28.85 28.98
C ALA A 668 -8.20 29.66 29.34
N VAL A 669 -7.99 30.65 30.19
CA VAL A 669 -9.00 31.59 30.69
C VAL A 669 -8.52 33.00 30.36
N ILE A 670 -9.39 33.82 29.77
CA ILE A 670 -9.05 35.19 29.39
C ILE A 670 -9.79 36.16 30.32
N GLY A 671 -9.05 36.91 31.11
CA GLY A 671 -9.56 38.05 31.88
C GLY A 671 -9.63 39.28 30.98
N ILE A 672 -10.80 39.90 30.87
CA ILE A 672 -11.05 41.10 30.06
C ILE A 672 -11.52 42.21 31.00
N LYS A 673 -10.95 43.41 30.87
CA LYS A 673 -11.39 44.57 31.65
C LYS A 673 -12.71 45.13 31.10
N PHE A 674 -13.75 45.21 31.94
CA PHE A 674 -15.10 45.65 31.56
C PHE A 674 -15.12 47.11 31.09
N GLU A 675 -14.41 48.00 31.79
CA GLU A 675 -14.32 49.43 31.49
C GLU A 675 -13.84 49.66 30.05
N ASP A 676 -12.74 49.05 29.65
CA ASP A 676 -12.17 49.23 28.31
C ASP A 676 -13.08 48.68 27.19
N CYS A 677 -13.99 47.75 27.52
CA CYS A 677 -14.91 47.15 26.57
C CYS A 677 -16.18 47.99 26.35
N MET A 678 -16.74 48.58 27.42
CA MET A 678 -18.06 49.22 27.44
C MET A 678 -18.04 50.74 27.67
N GLN A 679 -16.92 51.32 28.11
CA GLN A 679 -16.84 52.75 28.39
C GLN A 679 -17.11 53.57 27.11
N PRO A 680 -18.00 54.58 27.18
CA PRO A 680 -18.31 55.41 26.01
C PRO A 680 -17.07 56.15 25.51
N SER A 681 -16.98 56.35 24.19
CA SER A 681 -15.83 57.04 23.57
C SER A 681 -15.85 58.55 23.78
N SER A 682 -17.03 59.14 24.05
CA SER A 682 -17.17 60.59 24.18
C SER A 682 -16.78 61.09 25.59
N LEU A 683 -16.02 62.18 25.64
CA LEU A 683 -15.56 62.83 26.88
C LEU A 683 -16.68 63.23 27.86
N PRO A 684 -17.82 63.81 27.43
CA PRO A 684 -18.89 64.18 28.37
C PRO A 684 -19.57 62.96 28.99
N GLU A 685 -19.78 61.90 28.23
CA GLU A 685 -20.40 60.67 28.74
C GLU A 685 -19.49 59.90 29.68
N ARG A 686 -18.17 59.91 29.45
CA ARG A 686 -17.19 59.25 30.33
C ARG A 686 -17.24 59.75 31.77
N LYS A 687 -17.55 61.04 31.99
CA LYS A 687 -17.62 61.62 33.35
C LYS A 687 -18.88 61.19 34.12
N LEU A 688 -19.96 60.89 33.39
CA LEU A 688 -21.27 60.54 33.96
C LEU A 688 -21.52 59.03 33.98
N TRP A 689 -20.78 58.26 33.19
CA TRP A 689 -20.90 56.81 33.10
C TRP A 689 -20.36 56.12 34.36
N LYS A 690 -21.18 55.25 34.95
CA LYS A 690 -20.80 54.40 36.09
C LYS A 690 -20.84 52.93 35.66
N PRO A 691 -19.84 52.12 36.03
CA PRO A 691 -19.82 50.71 35.70
C PRO A 691 -20.94 49.97 36.46
N TRP A 692 -21.69 49.14 35.74
CA TRP A 692 -22.77 48.32 36.30
C TRP A 692 -22.35 46.86 36.54
N CYS A 693 -21.14 46.48 36.12
CA CYS A 693 -20.46 45.22 36.40
C CYS A 693 -19.13 45.47 37.14
N GLY A 694 -18.60 44.42 37.77
CA GLY A 694 -17.23 44.37 38.26
C GLY A 694 -16.21 44.56 37.14
N SER A 695 -15.04 45.09 37.50
CA SER A 695 -14.01 45.51 36.53
C SER A 695 -13.45 44.33 35.72
N THR A 696 -13.48 43.10 36.24
CA THR A 696 -12.93 41.92 35.55
C THR A 696 -14.04 41.00 35.04
N MET A 697 -13.96 40.64 33.77
CA MET A 697 -14.80 39.64 33.13
C MET A 697 -13.95 38.43 32.74
N ILE A 698 -14.47 37.23 32.96
CA ILE A 698 -13.75 35.99 32.72
C ILE A 698 -14.38 35.27 31.52
N LEU A 699 -13.63 35.15 30.43
CA LEU A 699 -14.03 34.44 29.23
C LEU A 699 -13.41 33.03 29.22
N THR A 700 -14.26 32.03 29.04
CA THR A 700 -13.92 30.61 29.03
C THR A 700 -14.43 29.95 27.76
N HIS A 701 -13.63 29.06 27.15
CA HIS A 701 -14.03 28.28 25.97
C HIS A 701 -14.66 26.94 26.38
N HIS A 702 -15.91 26.71 26.01
CA HIS A 702 -16.70 25.55 26.41
C HIS A 702 -16.88 24.50 25.31
N GLY A 703 -16.16 24.61 24.19
CA GLY A 703 -16.19 23.63 23.11
C GLY A 703 -17.03 24.06 21.92
N VAL A 704 -17.48 23.07 21.14
CA VAL A 704 -18.28 23.24 19.93
C VAL A 704 -19.69 22.72 20.17
N ASP A 705 -20.70 23.48 19.76
CA ASP A 705 -22.11 23.08 19.75
C ASP A 705 -22.47 22.51 18.36
N GLU A 706 -22.70 21.19 18.30
CA GLU A 706 -23.07 20.46 17.08
C GLU A 706 -24.59 20.33 16.90
N THR A 707 -25.42 20.88 17.80
CA THR A 707 -26.89 20.70 17.76
C THR A 707 -27.59 21.50 16.65
N ALA A 708 -26.93 22.50 16.07
CA ALA A 708 -27.45 23.32 14.99
C ALA A 708 -27.09 22.73 13.62
N LYS A 709 -28.12 22.39 12.81
CA LYS A 709 -27.98 21.68 11.53
C LYS A 709 -27.06 22.33 10.49
N ASP A 710 -26.84 23.64 10.55
CA ASP A 710 -26.21 24.37 9.44
C ASP A 710 -24.79 24.90 9.69
N ALA A 711 -24.27 24.90 10.94
CA ALA A 711 -22.89 25.32 11.19
C ALA A 711 -22.36 24.94 12.58
N VAL A 712 -21.12 24.47 12.63
CA VAL A 712 -20.31 24.35 13.85
C VAL A 712 -20.17 25.74 14.50
N LYS A 713 -20.76 25.90 15.69
CA LYS A 713 -20.62 27.12 16.50
C LYS A 713 -19.70 26.85 17.68
N VAL A 714 -18.72 27.73 17.87
CA VAL A 714 -17.85 27.71 19.05
C VAL A 714 -18.61 28.38 20.19
N VAL A 715 -18.63 27.70 21.34
CA VAL A 715 -19.29 28.18 22.55
C VAL A 715 -18.24 28.76 23.49
N HIS A 716 -18.42 30.04 23.80
CA HIS A 716 -17.70 30.71 24.87
C HIS A 716 -18.65 31.13 25.98
N VAL A 717 -18.20 31.11 27.23
CA VAL A 717 -18.98 31.61 28.37
C VAL A 717 -18.20 32.75 29.00
N LEU A 718 -18.83 33.91 29.07
CA LEU A 718 -18.31 35.11 29.71
C LEU A 718 -19.00 35.29 31.06
N LYS A 719 -18.24 35.22 32.15
CA LYS A 719 -18.72 35.38 33.52
C LYS A 719 -18.27 36.73 34.07
N THR A 720 -19.17 37.45 34.73
CA THR A 720 -18.88 38.71 35.42
C THR A 720 -19.75 38.85 36.67
N THR A 721 -19.37 39.72 37.58
CA THR A 721 -20.13 40.04 38.80
C THR A 721 -20.89 41.35 38.60
N LEU A 722 -22.18 41.37 38.92
CA LEU A 722 -22.98 42.60 38.88
C LEU A 722 -22.69 43.46 40.11
N THR A 723 -22.87 44.78 40.00
CA THR A 723 -22.85 45.64 41.20
C THR A 723 -24.11 45.39 42.03
N PRO A 724 -24.09 45.62 43.36
CA PRO A 724 -25.24 45.32 44.23
C PRO A 724 -26.53 46.00 43.76
N GLN A 725 -26.43 47.25 43.32
CA GLN A 725 -27.56 48.03 42.80
C GLN A 725 -28.17 47.44 41.52
N THR A 726 -27.34 46.96 40.60
CA THR A 726 -27.84 46.37 39.34
C THR A 726 -28.34 44.94 39.55
N ALA A 727 -27.76 44.21 40.50
CA ALA A 727 -28.24 42.90 40.92
C ALA A 727 -29.66 42.98 41.51
N GLU A 728 -29.97 44.00 42.33
CA GLU A 728 -31.32 44.24 42.84
C GLU A 728 -32.33 44.56 41.73
N ILE A 729 -31.96 45.44 40.79
CA ILE A 729 -32.83 45.81 39.65
C ILE A 729 -33.14 44.58 38.77
N LEU A 730 -32.16 43.68 38.62
CA LEU A 730 -32.27 42.47 37.79
C LEU A 730 -32.73 41.23 38.57
N ALA A 731 -32.94 41.33 39.88
CA ALA A 731 -33.43 40.24 40.73
C ALA A 731 -34.72 39.56 40.24
N PRO A 732 -35.69 40.23 39.59
CA PRO A 732 -36.89 39.58 39.03
C PRO A 732 -36.60 38.49 37.98
N LEU A 733 -35.39 38.48 37.42
CA LEU A 733 -34.91 37.49 36.45
C LEU A 733 -34.08 36.36 37.07
N ALA A 734 -33.70 36.47 38.34
CA ALA A 734 -32.91 35.44 39.01
C ALA A 734 -33.76 34.17 39.20
N GLY A 735 -33.28 33.03 38.69
CA GLY A 735 -33.92 31.72 38.86
C GLY A 735 -35.12 31.41 37.96
N LYS A 736 -35.65 32.38 37.20
CA LYS A 736 -36.64 32.12 36.13
C LYS A 736 -35.88 31.81 34.84
N GLY A 737 -35.98 30.56 34.36
CA GLY A 737 -35.39 30.16 33.08
C GLY A 737 -35.87 31.10 31.98
N THR A 738 -34.96 31.90 31.43
CA THR A 738 -35.22 32.74 30.28
C THR A 738 -35.42 31.84 29.06
N SER A 739 -36.38 32.17 28.18
CA SER A 739 -36.65 31.40 26.96
C SER A 739 -35.44 31.32 26.01
N SER A 740 -34.47 32.22 26.17
CA SER A 740 -33.14 32.13 25.57
C SER A 740 -32.14 31.56 26.58
N GLN A 741 -31.62 30.35 26.35
CA GLN A 741 -30.57 29.72 27.19
C GLN A 741 -29.22 30.47 27.22
N ASP A 742 -29.14 31.66 26.60
CA ASP A 742 -27.92 32.40 26.32
C ASP A 742 -27.43 33.32 27.46
N ILE A 743 -28.30 33.67 28.42
CA ILE A 743 -27.96 34.54 29.56
C ILE A 743 -28.54 33.95 30.84
N VAL A 744 -27.68 33.77 31.83
CA VAL A 744 -28.05 33.26 33.15
C VAL A 744 -27.69 34.30 34.22
N PHE A 745 -28.69 34.68 35.01
CA PHE A 745 -28.55 35.50 36.21
C PHE A 745 -28.61 34.60 37.43
N ALA A 746 -27.50 34.47 38.14
CA ALA A 746 -27.45 33.70 39.38
C ALA A 746 -27.83 34.57 40.59
N ALA A 747 -28.47 33.95 41.59
CA ALA A 747 -28.92 34.63 42.81
C ALA A 747 -27.79 35.28 43.62
N ASN A 748 -26.54 34.86 43.39
CA ASN A 748 -25.32 35.41 43.99
C ASN A 748 -24.75 36.63 43.25
N GLY A 749 -25.48 37.23 42.31
CA GLY A 749 -25.04 38.40 41.55
C GLY A 749 -24.07 38.09 40.40
N ILE A 750 -23.88 36.82 40.03
CA ILE A 750 -23.07 36.44 38.87
C ILE A 750 -23.93 36.48 37.59
N LEU A 751 -23.41 37.18 36.57
CA LEU A 751 -23.91 37.17 35.21
C LEU A 751 -23.04 36.22 34.37
N ALA A 752 -23.67 35.22 33.76
CA ALA A 752 -23.03 34.34 32.77
C ALA A 752 -23.68 34.51 31.39
N LEU A 753 -22.87 34.83 30.39
CA LEU A 753 -23.27 35.04 29.00
C LEU A 753 -22.69 33.92 28.14
N GLN A 754 -23.54 33.09 27.56
CA GLN A 754 -23.13 32.10 26.57
C GLN A 754 -23.09 32.78 25.19
N LEU A 755 -21.93 32.71 24.53
CA LEU A 755 -21.64 33.29 23.23
C LEU A 755 -21.47 32.14 22.25
N ARG A 756 -22.28 32.13 21.18
CA ARG A 756 -22.18 31.15 20.09
C ARG A 756 -21.76 31.90 18.84
N THR A 757 -20.53 31.69 18.39
CA THR A 757 -19.98 32.33 17.19
C THR A 757 -19.50 31.28 16.19
N HIS A 758 -19.50 31.60 14.90
CA HIS A 758 -18.85 30.73 13.93
C HIS A 758 -17.33 30.72 14.18
N PHE A 759 -16.71 29.62 13.79
CA PHE A 759 -15.27 29.47 13.89
C PHE A 759 -14.54 30.57 13.11
N GLY A 760 -13.54 31.21 13.72
CA GLY A 760 -12.76 32.29 13.11
C GLY A 760 -13.41 33.68 13.09
N ILE A 761 -14.68 33.84 13.48
CA ILE A 761 -15.37 35.16 13.48
C ILE A 761 -15.10 35.95 14.78
N ASP A 762 -15.15 37.28 14.66
CA ASP A 762 -14.99 38.25 15.74
C ASP A 762 -15.94 38.05 16.93
N LEU A 763 -15.38 37.63 18.06
CA LEU A 763 -16.12 37.43 19.31
C LEU A 763 -16.40 38.76 20.03
N LEU A 764 -15.52 39.75 19.88
CA LEU A 764 -15.63 41.02 20.60
C LEU A 764 -16.92 41.78 20.27
N ALA A 765 -17.35 41.74 19.00
CA ALA A 765 -18.61 42.36 18.57
C ALA A 765 -19.83 41.70 19.23
N ALA A 766 -19.83 40.37 19.35
CA ALA A 766 -20.89 39.62 20.01
C ALA A 766 -20.95 39.91 21.51
N ILE A 767 -19.79 40.00 22.18
CA ILE A 767 -19.67 40.40 23.59
C ILE A 767 -20.29 41.78 23.82
N LYS A 768 -19.86 42.79 23.03
CA LYS A 768 -20.38 44.16 23.14
C LYS A 768 -21.88 44.24 22.90
N SER A 769 -22.39 43.51 21.89
CA SER A 769 -23.82 43.49 21.58
C SER A 769 -24.65 42.90 22.74
N LYS A 770 -24.25 41.74 23.29
CA LYS A 770 -24.98 41.11 24.41
C LYS A 770 -24.92 41.94 25.69
N LEU A 771 -23.77 42.54 26.01
CA LEU A 771 -23.64 43.42 27.18
C LEU A 771 -24.54 44.66 27.07
N ARG A 772 -24.62 45.28 25.89
CA ARG A 772 -25.53 46.41 25.65
C ARG A 772 -27.01 46.05 25.86
N ARG A 773 -27.43 44.83 25.52
CA ARG A 773 -28.81 44.37 25.76
C ARG A 773 -29.11 44.28 27.26
N VAL A 774 -28.17 43.76 28.04
CA VAL A 774 -28.31 43.69 29.51
C VAL A 774 -28.41 45.10 30.11
N GLU A 775 -27.61 46.04 29.62
CA GLU A 775 -27.65 47.45 30.06
C GLU A 775 -28.97 48.16 29.70
N ARG A 776 -29.52 47.93 28.50
CA ARG A 776 -30.83 48.44 28.07
C ARG A 776 -31.95 47.91 28.96
N LEU A 777 -31.93 46.61 29.23
CA LEU A 777 -32.89 45.95 30.12
C LEU A 777 -32.85 46.55 31.54
N ALA A 778 -31.65 46.66 32.12
CA ALA A 778 -31.48 47.25 33.45
C ALA A 778 -31.98 48.70 33.50
N SER A 779 -31.70 49.49 32.46
CA SER A 779 -32.16 50.87 32.35
C SER A 779 -33.69 50.98 32.26
N CYS A 780 -34.34 50.10 31.50
CA CYS A 780 -35.80 50.11 31.40
C CYS A 780 -36.46 49.65 32.71
N LEU A 781 -35.93 48.62 33.38
CA LEU A 781 -36.44 48.17 34.68
C LEU A 781 -36.28 49.24 35.77
N ALA A 782 -35.15 49.95 35.79
CA ALA A 782 -34.94 51.09 36.66
C ALA A 782 -35.96 52.22 36.39
N ALA A 783 -36.29 52.47 35.12
CA ALA A 783 -37.25 53.50 34.74
C ALA A 783 -38.72 53.11 35.00
N ILE A 784 -39.04 51.82 35.01
CA ILE A 784 -40.36 51.26 35.39
C ILE A 784 -40.54 51.34 36.91
N THR A 785 -39.55 50.88 37.69
CA THR A 785 -39.61 50.90 39.17
C THR A 785 -39.79 52.32 39.70
N LYS A 786 -39.15 53.32 39.08
CA LYS A 786 -39.32 54.74 39.41
C LYS A 786 -40.78 55.25 39.28
N ARG A 787 -41.63 54.61 38.47
CA ARG A 787 -43.00 55.05 38.17
C ARG A 787 -44.09 54.11 38.70
N ASN A 788 -43.73 53.15 39.56
CA ASN A 788 -44.63 52.14 40.12
C ASN A 788 -45.39 51.32 39.05
N PHE A 789 -44.83 51.17 37.85
CA PHE A 789 -45.38 50.25 36.85
C PHE A 789 -45.07 48.81 37.24
N ALA A 790 -46.03 47.91 37.04
CA ALA A 790 -45.88 46.50 37.41
C ALA A 790 -45.30 45.70 36.23
N VAL A 791 -44.24 44.92 36.47
CA VAL A 791 -43.61 44.11 35.42
C VAL A 791 -44.27 42.74 35.35
N GLU A 792 -44.71 42.32 34.17
CA GLU A 792 -45.45 41.08 33.97
C GLU A 792 -44.57 39.98 33.35
N LYS A 793 -43.84 40.32 32.29
CA LYS A 793 -42.88 39.41 31.64
C LYS A 793 -41.57 40.15 31.41
N VAL A 794 -40.46 39.49 31.72
CA VAL A 794 -39.11 40.03 31.48
C VAL A 794 -38.30 38.98 30.75
N ALA A 795 -37.68 39.38 29.65
CA ALA A 795 -36.72 38.59 28.91
C ALA A 795 -35.57 39.49 28.44
N VAL A 796 -34.45 38.90 28.06
CA VAL A 796 -33.30 39.63 27.50
C VAL A 796 -33.64 40.29 26.16
N THR A 797 -34.63 39.77 25.46
CA THR A 797 -35.12 40.29 24.18
C THR A 797 -36.19 41.38 24.35
N GLY A 798 -36.62 41.68 25.57
CA GLY A 798 -37.63 42.69 25.83
C GLY A 798 -38.41 42.47 27.13
N LEU A 799 -39.30 43.41 27.43
CA LEU A 799 -40.13 43.37 28.63
C LEU A 799 -41.58 43.70 28.31
N VAL A 800 -42.49 43.22 29.15
CA VAL A 800 -43.92 43.55 29.15
C VAL A 800 -44.27 44.06 30.54
N PHE A 801 -44.87 45.24 30.59
CA PHE A 801 -45.23 45.93 31.81
C PHE A 801 -46.67 46.45 31.73
N ARG A 802 -47.28 46.53 32.90
CA ARG A 802 -48.59 47.12 33.15
C ARG A 802 -48.40 48.53 33.69
N TYR A 803 -49.05 49.50 33.04
CA TYR A 803 -48.90 50.92 33.37
C TYR A 803 -50.19 51.58 33.92
N SER A 804 -51.30 50.85 34.02
CA SER A 804 -52.53 51.30 34.70
C SER A 804 -53.11 50.26 35.67
N ALA A 805 -53.92 50.72 36.62
CA ALA A 805 -54.65 49.90 37.59
C ALA A 805 -56.11 49.70 37.15
N ALA A 806 -56.86 48.82 37.85
CA ALA A 806 -58.28 48.59 37.58
C ALA A 806 -59.10 49.91 37.68
N PRO A 807 -60.16 50.10 36.87
CA PRO A 807 -60.91 49.09 36.10
C PRO A 807 -60.34 48.73 34.71
N GLN A 808 -59.45 49.53 34.11
CA GLN A 808 -58.83 49.22 32.82
C GLN A 808 -57.34 48.88 32.97
N VAL A 809 -57.00 47.59 32.86
CA VAL A 809 -55.62 47.09 32.97
C VAL A 809 -54.92 47.21 31.62
N LEU A 810 -54.08 48.24 31.45
CA LEU A 810 -53.37 48.51 30.20
C LEU A 810 -51.93 47.98 30.26
N LYS A 811 -51.54 47.29 29.18
CA LYS A 811 -50.24 46.64 29.03
C LYS A 811 -49.47 47.21 27.84
N ALA A 812 -48.15 47.27 27.96
CA ALA A 812 -47.24 47.62 26.88
C ALA A 812 -45.98 46.75 26.95
N GLY A 813 -45.39 46.48 25.79
CA GLY A 813 -44.15 45.74 25.65
C GLY A 813 -43.08 46.54 24.91
N ILE A 814 -41.82 46.41 25.36
CA ILE A 814 -40.65 46.95 24.66
C ILE A 814 -39.80 45.77 24.22
N LEU A 815 -39.57 45.65 22.92
CA LEU A 815 -38.70 44.65 22.32
C LEU A 815 -37.34 45.25 21.97
N PHE A 816 -36.28 44.52 22.30
CA PHE A 816 -34.91 44.84 21.97
C PHE A 816 -34.50 44.05 20.73
N SER A 817 -33.98 44.74 19.72
CA SER A 817 -33.43 44.08 18.52
C SER A 817 -32.11 43.34 18.83
N ASP A 818 -31.81 42.33 18.02
CA ASP A 818 -30.54 41.58 18.08
C ASP A 818 -29.32 42.43 17.73
N HIS A 819 -29.49 43.44 16.89
CA HIS A 819 -28.43 44.39 16.58
C HIS A 819 -28.53 45.60 17.51
N ALA A 820 -27.47 45.84 18.28
CA ALA A 820 -27.40 46.95 19.23
C ALA A 820 -27.59 48.34 18.59
N THR A 821 -27.47 48.45 17.26
CA THR A 821 -27.68 49.70 16.50
C THR A 821 -29.13 49.92 16.07
N GLN A 822 -30.00 48.92 16.19
CA GLN A 822 -31.41 49.06 15.85
C GLN A 822 -32.22 49.60 17.05
N PRO A 823 -33.24 50.45 16.79
CA PRO A 823 -34.03 51.08 17.84
C PRO A 823 -34.93 50.08 18.58
N MET A 824 -35.27 50.42 19.83
CA MET A 824 -36.24 49.67 20.63
C MET A 824 -37.64 49.77 20.02
N GLN A 825 -38.37 48.65 19.96
CA GLN A 825 -39.73 48.61 19.41
C GLN A 825 -40.77 48.57 20.52
N LEU A 826 -41.69 49.53 20.52
CA LEU A 826 -42.87 49.55 21.37
C LEU A 826 -43.99 48.73 20.71
N ARG A 827 -44.52 47.75 21.44
CA ARG A 827 -45.68 46.96 21.02
C ARG A 827 -46.76 46.96 22.09
N PHE A 828 -48.01 47.05 21.64
CA PHE A 828 -49.19 46.73 22.43
C PHE A 828 -49.66 45.33 22.01
N ALA A 829 -50.12 44.49 22.94
CA ALA A 829 -50.51 43.11 22.61
C ALA A 829 -51.69 43.09 21.61
N ALA A 830 -51.68 42.14 20.68
CA ALA A 830 -52.69 42.06 19.62
C ALA A 830 -54.09 41.69 20.15
N GLU A 831 -54.15 41.02 21.31
CA GLU A 831 -55.38 40.62 22.02
C GLU A 831 -56.06 41.79 22.74
N ASP A 832 -55.34 42.90 22.97
CA ASP A 832 -55.84 44.10 23.65
C ASP A 832 -56.36 45.13 22.63
N ALA A 833 -57.40 44.79 21.85
CA ALA A 833 -58.07 45.75 20.95
C ALA A 833 -58.65 46.98 21.70
N THR A 834 -58.75 46.87 23.02
CA THR A 834 -59.25 47.89 23.96
C THR A 834 -58.19 48.89 24.41
N ASN A 835 -56.90 48.72 24.05
CA ASN A 835 -55.85 49.63 24.52
C ASN A 835 -55.87 50.97 23.75
N PRO A 836 -56.20 52.09 24.40
CA PRO A 836 -56.38 53.36 23.70
C PRO A 836 -55.07 53.94 23.16
N HIS A 837 -53.90 53.53 23.68
CA HIS A 837 -52.59 54.01 23.22
C HIS A 837 -52.14 53.44 21.88
N ARG A 838 -52.83 52.41 21.35
CA ARG A 838 -52.55 51.84 20.02
C ARG A 838 -52.71 52.89 18.92
N ARG A 839 -53.67 53.82 19.08
CA ARG A 839 -53.94 54.91 18.12
C ARG A 839 -52.79 55.94 18.03
N VAL A 840 -52.02 56.08 19.10
CA VAL A 840 -50.84 56.97 19.17
C VAL A 840 -49.52 56.20 19.17
N GLN A 841 -49.54 54.89 18.89
CA GLN A 841 -48.36 54.05 18.84
C GLN A 841 -47.25 54.62 17.92
N PRO A 842 -47.52 55.15 16.71
CA PRO A 842 -46.47 55.71 15.86
C PRO A 842 -45.78 56.91 16.51
N LEU A 843 -46.55 57.76 17.21
CA LEU A 843 -46.03 58.93 17.91
C LEU A 843 -45.21 58.53 19.13
N LEU A 844 -45.64 57.49 19.86
CA LEU A 844 -44.89 56.94 21.00
C LEU A 844 -43.61 56.20 20.54
N GLN A 845 -43.67 55.49 19.42
CA GLN A 845 -42.51 54.83 18.82
C GLN A 845 -41.44 55.84 18.39
N ASN A 846 -41.85 57.02 17.90
CA ASN A 846 -40.91 58.09 17.54
C ASN A 846 -40.10 58.61 18.73
N LEU A 847 -40.59 58.49 19.97
CA LEU A 847 -39.83 58.86 21.17
C LEU A 847 -38.65 57.91 21.44
N LEU A 848 -38.72 56.68 20.93
CA LEU A 848 -37.67 55.65 21.07
C LEU A 848 -36.66 55.65 19.91
N LEU A 849 -36.94 56.34 18.81
CA LEU A 849 -36.03 56.46 17.67
C LEU A 849 -34.86 57.40 18.00
N ALA A 850 -33.65 56.99 17.65
CA ALA A 850 -32.47 57.85 17.73
C ALA A 850 -32.36 58.72 16.47
N PRO A 851 -31.88 59.98 16.56
CA PRO A 851 -31.48 60.74 15.38
C PRO A 851 -30.39 60.00 14.59
N PRO A 852 -30.35 60.12 13.26
CA PRO A 852 -29.32 59.46 12.46
C PRO A 852 -27.93 59.95 12.87
N GLY A 853 -27.05 59.03 13.26
CA GLY A 853 -25.64 59.30 13.60
C GLY A 853 -25.30 59.42 15.10
N THR A 854 -26.29 59.43 16.01
CA THR A 854 -26.04 59.47 17.46
C THR A 854 -26.41 58.15 18.16
N LEU A 855 -25.39 57.47 18.70
CA LEU A 855 -25.53 56.22 19.47
C LEU A 855 -25.08 56.42 20.92
N SER A 856 -25.70 57.40 21.60
CA SER A 856 -25.49 57.64 23.03
C SER A 856 -26.41 56.77 23.89
N MET A 857 -25.83 55.97 24.80
CA MET A 857 -26.58 55.19 25.80
C MET A 857 -27.32 56.09 26.80
N MET A 858 -26.77 57.27 27.09
CA MET A 858 -27.39 58.23 28.00
C MET A 858 -28.65 58.86 27.38
N GLU A 859 -28.58 59.17 26.09
CA GLU A 859 -29.76 59.61 25.34
C GLU A 859 -30.79 58.49 25.18
N GLU A 860 -30.37 57.23 25.01
CA GLU A 860 -31.29 56.08 25.01
C GLU A 860 -32.05 55.98 26.33
N LYS A 861 -31.37 56.09 27.47
CA LYS A 861 -32.00 56.11 28.78
C LYS A 861 -33.00 57.26 28.93
N SER A 862 -32.63 58.47 28.52
CA SER A 862 -33.53 59.63 28.59
C SER A 862 -34.74 59.52 27.65
N ARG A 863 -34.60 58.85 26.50
CA ARG A 863 -35.70 58.53 25.58
C ARG A 863 -36.69 57.55 26.21
N VAL A 864 -36.20 56.48 26.84
CA VAL A 864 -37.05 55.51 27.56
C VAL A 864 -37.76 56.18 28.74
N GLU A 865 -37.06 57.03 29.49
CA GLU A 865 -37.68 57.80 30.58
C GLU A 865 -38.79 58.72 30.04
N ARG A 866 -38.55 59.46 28.94
CA ARG A 866 -39.59 60.31 28.31
C ARG A 866 -40.79 59.53 27.82
N LEU A 867 -40.59 58.34 27.25
CA LEU A 867 -41.68 57.46 26.83
C LEU A 867 -42.57 57.13 28.03
N PHE A 868 -41.99 56.65 29.12
CA PHE A 868 -42.74 56.26 30.31
C PHE A 868 -43.41 57.46 31.00
N ASP A 869 -42.79 58.64 30.99
CA ASP A 869 -43.46 59.87 31.45
C ASP A 869 -44.68 60.20 30.60
N THR A 870 -44.55 60.05 29.27
CA THR A 870 -45.65 60.35 28.34
C THR A 870 -46.79 59.34 28.47
N LEU A 871 -46.49 58.06 28.70
CA LEU A 871 -47.50 57.04 29.01
C LEU A 871 -48.23 57.38 30.31
N TYR A 872 -47.49 57.75 31.38
CA TYR A 872 -48.10 58.16 32.65
C TYR A 872 -49.04 59.37 32.48
N THR A 873 -48.64 60.39 31.71
CA THR A 873 -49.44 61.60 31.52
C THR A 873 -50.66 61.42 30.62
N THR A 874 -50.57 60.55 29.61
CA THR A 874 -51.64 60.37 28.60
C THR A 874 -52.65 59.29 28.97
N THR A 875 -52.32 58.39 29.90
CA THR A 875 -53.20 57.28 30.31
C THR A 875 -54.61 57.69 30.74
N PRO A 876 -54.81 58.61 31.72
CA PRO A 876 -56.15 59.01 32.16
C PRO A 876 -56.91 59.83 31.09
N LEU A 877 -56.20 60.50 30.19
CA LEU A 877 -56.83 61.23 29.09
C LEU A 877 -57.35 60.29 28.00
N LEU A 878 -56.51 59.36 27.55
CA LEU A 878 -56.84 58.46 26.44
C LEU A 878 -57.86 57.39 26.84
N SER A 879 -57.88 56.96 28.10
CA SER A 879 -58.94 56.11 28.66
C SER A 879 -60.29 56.82 28.65
N ALA A 880 -60.35 58.08 29.12
CA ALA A 880 -61.56 58.90 29.06
C ALA A 880 -62.06 59.11 27.63
N CYS A 881 -61.16 59.43 26.68
CA CYS A 881 -61.51 59.55 25.27
C CYS A 881 -62.07 58.24 24.69
N ALA A 882 -61.49 57.08 25.05
CA ALA A 882 -62.01 55.78 24.61
C ALA A 882 -63.39 55.48 25.20
N THR A 883 -63.67 55.88 26.46
CA THR A 883 -65.01 55.74 27.05
C THR A 883 -66.04 56.67 26.41
N ILE A 884 -65.65 57.85 25.93
CA ILE A 884 -66.53 58.78 25.20
C ILE A 884 -66.86 58.21 23.81
N GLU A 885 -65.86 57.71 23.08
CA GLU A 885 -66.05 57.07 21.78
C GLU A 885 -66.89 55.79 21.87
N ALA A 886 -66.79 55.03 22.97
CA ALA A 886 -67.61 53.84 23.19
C ALA A 886 -69.12 54.15 23.29
N LYS A 887 -69.50 55.38 23.67
CA LYS A 887 -70.90 55.84 23.70
C LYS A 887 -71.43 56.26 22.32
N ASP A 888 -70.54 56.52 21.36
CA ASP A 888 -70.87 56.86 19.97
C ASP A 888 -69.88 56.19 18.99
N PRO A 889 -70.00 54.87 18.79
CA PRO A 889 -69.06 54.10 17.97
C PRO A 889 -69.10 54.48 16.48
N ALA A 890 -70.14 55.19 16.02
CA ALA A 890 -70.26 55.69 14.66
C ALA A 890 -69.61 57.08 14.47
N ALA A 891 -69.12 57.71 15.55
CA ALA A 891 -68.50 59.03 15.59
C ALA A 891 -69.34 60.14 14.91
N LYS A 892 -70.68 60.03 15.01
CA LYS A 892 -71.61 60.99 14.39
C LYS A 892 -71.83 62.24 15.24
N SER A 893 -71.82 62.07 16.57
CA SER A 893 -72.10 63.09 17.58
C SER A 893 -70.85 63.57 18.32
N SER A 894 -69.80 62.75 18.42
CA SER A 894 -68.52 63.14 19.04
C SER A 894 -67.33 62.56 18.27
N ARG A 895 -66.42 63.42 17.80
CA ARG A 895 -65.22 63.04 17.03
C ARG A 895 -63.95 63.50 17.74
N LEU A 896 -63.04 62.56 17.99
CA LEU A 896 -61.70 62.84 18.54
C LEU A 896 -60.68 63.09 17.41
N ALA A 897 -59.88 64.15 17.54
CA ALA A 897 -58.75 64.43 16.67
C ALA A 897 -57.46 64.63 17.49
N ILE A 898 -56.44 63.81 17.22
CA ILE A 898 -55.14 63.86 17.91
C ILE A 898 -54.14 64.55 16.97
N ARG A 899 -53.62 65.71 17.39
CA ARG A 899 -52.59 66.44 16.61
C ARG A 899 -51.19 66.07 17.05
N THR A 900 -50.94 66.02 18.35
CA THR A 900 -49.69 65.57 18.95
C THR A 900 -49.99 64.86 20.28
N LEU A 901 -49.00 64.22 20.90
CA LEU A 901 -49.15 63.60 22.23
C LEU A 901 -49.47 64.63 23.33
N ALA A 902 -49.27 65.92 23.06
CA ALA A 902 -49.58 67.04 23.94
C ALA A 902 -50.83 67.82 23.52
N HIS A 903 -51.45 67.51 22.37
CA HIS A 903 -52.55 68.30 21.80
C HIS A 903 -53.64 67.41 21.20
N LEU A 904 -54.80 67.38 21.87
CA LEU A 904 -55.99 66.62 21.47
C LEU A 904 -57.20 67.56 21.32
N ARG A 905 -58.17 67.18 20.48
CA ARG A 905 -59.44 67.91 20.32
C ARG A 905 -60.62 66.94 20.30
N ILE A 906 -61.70 67.31 20.97
CA ILE A 906 -62.99 66.60 20.89
C ILE A 906 -63.99 67.56 20.27
N VAL A 907 -64.58 67.15 19.15
CA VAL A 907 -65.61 67.92 18.43
C VAL A 907 -66.95 67.25 18.66
N TYR A 908 -67.90 67.96 19.24
CA TYR A 908 -69.29 67.53 19.38
C TYR A 908 -70.13 68.11 18.23
N SER A 909 -71.08 67.34 17.72
CA SER A 909 -71.92 67.70 16.56
C SER A 909 -73.35 67.17 16.77
N SER A 910 -74.31 67.73 16.02
CA SER A 910 -75.74 67.38 16.12
C SER A 910 -75.97 65.86 16.18
N PRO A 911 -76.82 65.35 17.09
CA PRO A 911 -77.83 66.04 17.91
C PRO A 911 -77.29 66.69 19.20
N LEU A 912 -75.98 66.65 19.46
CA LEU A 912 -75.36 67.33 20.61
C LEU A 912 -75.07 68.81 20.29
N PRO A 913 -74.93 69.66 21.33
CA PRO A 913 -74.46 71.03 21.15
C PRO A 913 -73.14 71.08 20.36
N SER A 914 -73.11 71.89 19.30
CA SER A 914 -71.93 71.99 18.42
C SER A 914 -70.82 72.76 19.14
N LEU A 915 -69.87 72.04 19.76
CA LEU A 915 -68.72 72.63 20.44
C LEU A 915 -67.43 71.85 20.19
N THR A 916 -66.30 72.56 20.18
CA THR A 916 -64.97 71.95 20.08
C THR A 916 -64.18 72.18 21.35
N LEU A 917 -63.89 71.10 22.07
CA LEU A 917 -63.03 71.09 23.25
C LEU A 917 -61.58 70.87 22.82
N ASN A 918 -60.72 71.82 23.12
CA ASN A 918 -59.29 71.78 22.90
C ASN A 918 -58.58 71.34 24.19
N ILE A 919 -57.73 70.31 24.10
CA ILE A 919 -57.06 69.68 25.24
C ILE A 919 -55.55 69.75 25.01
N GLU A 920 -54.84 70.47 25.85
CA GLU A 920 -53.40 70.72 25.70
C GLU A 920 -52.63 70.37 26.98
N ALA A 921 -51.52 69.67 26.84
CA ALA A 921 -50.61 69.36 27.94
C ALA A 921 -49.67 70.53 28.18
N THR A 922 -49.69 71.09 29.39
CA THR A 922 -48.80 72.17 29.81
C THR A 922 -47.94 71.71 30.99
N ARG A 923 -46.70 72.16 31.04
CA ARG A 923 -45.79 71.87 32.17
C ARG A 923 -45.51 73.15 32.93
N LYS A 924 -45.90 73.21 34.21
CA LYS A 924 -45.62 74.34 35.11
C LYS A 924 -45.02 73.81 36.41
N GLU A 925 -43.93 74.44 36.87
CA GLU A 925 -43.23 74.09 38.12
C GLU A 925 -42.87 72.59 38.25
N GLY A 926 -42.50 71.96 37.13
CA GLY A 926 -42.12 70.54 37.11
C GLY A 926 -43.28 69.55 37.11
N LYS A 927 -44.52 69.99 37.32
CA LYS A 927 -45.74 69.16 37.22
C LYS A 927 -46.33 69.19 35.80
N ASN A 928 -46.82 68.05 35.33
CA ASN A 928 -47.56 67.93 34.08
C ASN A 928 -49.05 68.18 34.35
N LEU A 929 -49.64 69.12 33.64
CA LEU A 929 -51.03 69.57 33.78
C LEU A 929 -51.71 69.48 32.41
N TRP A 930 -53.02 69.25 32.40
CA TRP A 930 -53.83 69.27 31.20
C TRP A 930 -54.78 70.47 31.25
N SER A 931 -54.76 71.30 30.21
CA SER A 931 -55.68 72.42 30.03
C SER A 931 -56.77 72.09 29.01
N PHE A 932 -58.03 72.26 29.41
CA PHE A 932 -59.22 72.10 28.58
C PHE A 932 -59.77 73.49 28.27
N THR A 933 -59.88 73.87 27.00
CA THR A 933 -60.41 75.17 26.55
C THR A 933 -61.41 74.97 25.43
N ILE A 934 -62.44 75.81 25.35
CA ILE A 934 -63.39 75.79 24.22
C ILE A 934 -62.81 76.62 23.09
N LEU A 935 -62.80 76.06 21.87
CA LEU A 935 -62.32 76.76 20.70
C LEU A 935 -63.33 77.84 20.29
N LYS A 936 -62.86 79.07 20.10
CA LYS A 936 -63.67 80.21 19.68
C LYS A 936 -63.89 80.19 18.17
N ASP A 937 -64.79 79.33 17.70
CA ASP A 937 -65.26 79.35 16.30
C ASP A 937 -66.58 80.13 16.20
N SER A 938 -66.71 80.93 15.14
CA SER A 938 -67.73 81.96 14.87
C SER A 938 -69.18 81.43 14.80
N THR A 939 -69.72 81.01 15.93
CA THR A 939 -71.12 80.60 16.11
C THR A 939 -71.75 81.41 17.27
N PRO A 940 -73.05 81.73 17.21
CA PRO A 940 -73.74 82.51 18.25
C PRO A 940 -73.92 81.76 19.59
N GLU A 941 -73.33 80.56 19.74
CA GLU A 941 -73.52 79.66 20.88
C GLU A 941 -72.27 79.52 21.77
N TYR A 942 -71.22 80.33 21.54
CA TYR A 942 -69.96 80.26 22.30
C TYR A 942 -70.16 80.50 23.82
N ASP A 943 -71.00 81.46 24.20
CA ASP A 943 -71.27 81.72 25.62
C ASP A 943 -72.03 80.55 26.27
N LYS A 944 -72.96 79.91 25.56
CA LYS A 944 -73.65 78.69 26.03
C LYS A 944 -72.66 77.53 26.25
N ALA A 945 -71.68 77.38 25.36
CA ALA A 945 -70.64 76.36 25.51
C ALA A 945 -69.73 76.63 26.72
N LEU A 946 -69.38 77.90 26.99
CA LEU A 946 -68.65 78.29 28.19
C LEU A 946 -69.43 78.00 29.47
N ASP A 947 -70.75 78.23 29.46
CA ASP A 947 -71.63 77.89 30.59
C ASP A 947 -71.65 76.38 30.87
N LEU A 948 -71.67 75.54 29.82
CA LEU A 948 -71.56 74.07 29.96
C LEU A 948 -70.22 73.62 30.54
N LEU A 949 -69.11 74.28 30.18
CA LEU A 949 -67.80 74.01 30.77
C LEU A 949 -67.74 74.46 32.23
N GLN A 950 -68.41 75.57 32.56
CA GLN A 950 -68.46 76.12 33.91
C GLN A 950 -69.21 75.19 34.88
N GLN A 951 -70.30 74.54 34.44
CA GLN A 951 -71.07 73.57 35.22
C GLN A 951 -70.25 72.37 35.72
N VAL A 952 -69.13 72.04 35.08
CA VAL A 952 -68.30 70.88 35.46
C VAL A 952 -67.52 71.11 36.75
N TRP A 953 -67.12 72.36 37.04
CA TRP A 953 -66.31 72.71 38.21
C TRP A 953 -66.99 73.66 39.18
N GLN A 954 -68.02 74.39 38.76
CA GLN A 954 -68.75 75.31 39.63
C GLN A 954 -69.52 74.53 40.71
N ASN A 955 -69.32 74.90 41.98
CA ASN A 955 -69.89 74.25 43.17
C ASN A 955 -69.39 72.82 43.47
N LYS A 956 -68.27 72.37 42.87
CA LYS A 956 -67.61 71.10 43.21
C LYS A 956 -66.19 71.36 43.73
N ASP A 957 -65.88 70.97 44.96
CA ASP A 957 -64.49 70.89 45.44
C ASP A 957 -63.80 69.69 44.79
N LEU A 958 -63.03 69.95 43.73
CA LEU A 958 -62.28 68.94 42.99
C LEU A 958 -60.78 69.12 43.24
N ASP A 959 -60.18 68.16 43.95
CA ASP A 959 -58.73 68.13 44.19
C ASP A 959 -57.93 68.12 42.87
N GLY A 960 -56.94 69.00 42.78
CA GLY A 960 -56.05 69.09 41.62
C GLY A 960 -56.65 69.78 40.39
N VAL A 961 -57.79 70.47 40.52
CA VAL A 961 -58.48 71.16 39.42
C VAL A 961 -58.58 72.65 39.69
N LYS A 962 -58.23 73.47 38.68
CA LYS A 962 -58.45 74.92 38.70
C LYS A 962 -59.26 75.33 37.48
N GLY A 963 -60.51 75.73 37.71
CA GLY A 963 -61.40 76.25 36.68
C GLY A 963 -61.26 77.76 36.49
N PHE A 964 -61.39 78.21 35.24
CA PHE A 964 -61.50 79.60 34.82
C PHE A 964 -62.64 79.70 33.81
N ARG A 965 -63.18 80.91 33.58
CA ARG A 965 -64.33 81.10 32.66
C ARG A 965 -64.10 80.52 31.26
N THR A 966 -62.86 80.53 30.77
CA THR A 966 -62.50 80.08 29.42
C THR A 966 -61.87 78.69 29.37
N GLY A 967 -61.66 78.02 30.51
CA GLY A 967 -60.96 76.74 30.53
C GLY A 967 -60.77 76.11 31.91
N ILE A 968 -60.41 74.83 31.94
CA ILE A 968 -60.09 74.06 33.15
C ILE A 968 -58.64 73.60 33.08
N VAL A 969 -57.88 73.71 34.15
CA VAL A 969 -56.55 73.09 34.27
C VAL A 969 -56.62 71.99 35.32
N ALA A 970 -56.22 70.77 34.96
CA ALA A 970 -56.28 69.60 35.83
C ALA A 970 -54.91 68.92 35.97
N GLU A 971 -54.61 68.44 37.17
CA GLU A 971 -53.54 67.46 37.39
C GLU A 971 -53.90 66.11 36.72
N VAL A 972 -52.88 65.36 36.29
CA VAL A 972 -53.01 64.12 35.50
C VAL A 972 -54.07 63.15 36.05
N GLN A 973 -54.16 63.00 37.37
CA GLN A 973 -55.08 62.05 38.01
C GLN A 973 -56.55 62.49 37.98
N ALA A 974 -56.84 63.79 37.89
CA ALA A 974 -58.19 64.32 37.89
C ALA A 974 -58.82 64.40 36.48
N VAL A 975 -58.00 64.26 35.43
CA VAL A 975 -58.38 64.42 34.01
C VAL A 975 -59.51 63.49 33.58
N GLU A 976 -59.42 62.20 33.92
CA GLU A 976 -60.39 61.20 33.46
C GLU A 976 -61.81 61.53 33.94
N LYS A 977 -61.93 61.89 35.23
CA LYS A 977 -63.20 62.27 35.86
C LYS A 977 -63.79 63.54 35.26
N ILE A 978 -62.97 64.57 35.04
CA ILE A 978 -63.42 65.87 34.50
C ILE A 978 -63.92 65.73 33.07
N LEU A 979 -63.21 64.95 32.24
CA LEU A 979 -63.59 64.78 30.85
C LEU A 979 -64.90 63.99 30.71
N LEU A 980 -65.09 62.98 31.56
CA LEU A 980 -66.33 62.21 31.65
C LEU A 980 -67.51 63.04 32.19
N ASP A 981 -67.28 63.86 33.22
CA ASP A 981 -68.28 64.78 33.76
C ASP A 981 -68.69 65.81 32.68
N PHE A 982 -67.72 66.33 31.91
CA PHE A 982 -68.00 67.25 30.81
C PHE A 982 -68.81 66.58 29.68
N ASP A 983 -68.43 65.37 29.24
CA ASP A 983 -69.20 64.60 28.25
C ASP A 983 -70.65 64.32 28.73
N ALA A 984 -70.84 64.03 30.03
CA ALA A 984 -72.17 63.82 30.60
C ALA A 984 -73.02 65.11 30.58
N VAL A 985 -72.43 66.26 30.90
CA VAL A 985 -73.12 67.57 30.83
C VAL A 985 -73.53 67.91 29.39
N VAL A 986 -72.65 67.68 28.41
CA VAL A 986 -72.93 67.96 26.99
C VAL A 986 -74.02 67.02 26.44
N ARG A 987 -74.00 65.74 26.80
CA ARG A 987 -75.02 64.76 26.37
C ARG A 987 -76.38 64.96 27.02
N GLY A 988 -76.44 65.53 28.23
CA GLY A 988 -77.68 65.85 28.93
C GLY A 988 -78.52 66.95 28.26
N GLN A 989 -77.96 67.72 27.32
CA GLN A 989 -78.62 68.84 26.65
C GLN A 989 -79.29 68.47 25.31
N GLY A 990 -79.02 67.29 24.73
CA GLY A 990 -79.50 66.90 23.39
C GLY A 990 -80.85 66.17 23.37
N GLY A 991 -81.71 66.38 24.37
CA GLY A 991 -82.86 65.51 24.66
C GLY A 991 -84.25 66.14 24.62
N ASP A 992 -84.47 67.24 23.90
CA ASP A 992 -85.80 67.87 23.82
C ASP A 992 -86.07 68.40 22.40
N ASP A 993 -86.73 67.58 21.57
CA ASP A 993 -87.60 68.03 20.48
C ASP A 993 -88.63 66.90 20.18
N GLY A 994 -89.90 67.27 20.22
CA GLY A 994 -91.04 66.37 20.44
C GLY A 994 -91.40 65.44 19.28
N HIS A 995 -92.02 64.32 19.67
CA HIS A 995 -92.72 63.40 18.78
C HIS A 995 -93.93 64.08 18.12
N GLU A 996 -93.94 64.18 16.78
CA GLU A 996 -95.18 64.22 15.99
C GLU A 996 -95.39 62.86 15.32
N VAL A 997 -96.41 62.14 15.80
CA VAL A 997 -96.99 60.97 15.16
C VAL A 997 -97.94 61.49 14.08
N VAL A 998 -97.68 61.15 12.81
CA VAL A 998 -98.68 61.27 11.73
C VAL A 998 -98.98 59.85 11.24
N VAL A 999 -100.21 59.42 11.49
CA VAL A 999 -100.83 58.21 10.93
C VAL A 999 -101.43 58.58 9.57
N LEU A 1000 -101.12 57.80 8.53
CA LEU A 1000 -101.96 57.67 7.32
C LEU A 1000 -101.91 56.20 6.87
N ASP A 1001 -103.09 55.71 6.47
CA ASP A 1001 -103.52 54.32 6.19
C ASP A 1001 -102.57 53.42 5.39
#